data_AF-A0A3D6BCS4-F1
#
_entry.id   AF-A0A3D6BCS4-F1
#
_cell.length_a   1.000
_cell.length_b   1.000
_cell.length_c   1.000
_cell.angle_alpha   90.00
_cell.angle_beta   90.00
_cell.angle_gamma   90.00
#
_symmetry.space_group_name_H-M   'P 1'
#
loop_
_entity.id
_entity.type
_entity.pdbx_description
1 polymer ?
#
loop_
_entity_poly.entity_id
_entity_poly.type
_entity_poly.pdbx_seq_one_letter_code
_entity_poly.pdbx_strand_id
1 'polypeptide(L)'
;MNNRIKIIIILFLSIIQVNICLAQKNSSENFDSLLQESDAVILEDNFEIEVPDNYTAEYIVSRKILIKNSKADNFCRVVVFESEFQEIEELEASLTNKNGKIIKELESDDIKEADYSADAFYSGTRYKYFELHHFNYPFIFEYQYKVTLRTLMLWPDWLPQKNIPTINSTYKLIINPNVKFKYYIRGIDIKPVLKSESSFDVYDWKLENIPATLEEDYISPEDEIQKAVYFVAQKFYTDDYEGSTDSWDDYSDWYRSLTLNRYNLSFDAQEEVFRLIKDVPEPKEKIRILYKYLQKKNRYVAIEMGLAGWQPQSAEQVYLNHYGDCKDLSTYMVAILKVAGIKSYPALALTRDKGIVYLEQPSNQFNHVIVFVPLDNDTVWLECTSAYNDMGDLPSSIEEINTLVIGEYKGELIKTPQKKSYQNKWTSTIKGSFWGAGDLKFEAVIYTSGNQKIYLRNNLVRSNSKDDILFMNDVLSRNYSNLSISDFNSEESEKVETEDYIIRLTGMYSRFVPQMNDRIFVNPGIFNRKSERDLPKEEISKRKYPVYFKYPFKDIDTVVIALPLGYTMESKPQNHSIEKSFASYSTEFELRDKDLVYVRTFEQIKNHIPLNEYPEFYNFMKQVIEFDKAKFVLKRN
;
A
#
# COMPACT_ATOMS: atom_id res chain seq x y z
N MET A 1 19.40 39.33 -68.59
CA MET A 1 20.27 39.31 -67.39
C MET A 1 19.40 39.13 -66.15
N ASN A 2 19.66 38.03 -65.44
CA ASN A 2 19.39 37.72 -64.03
C ASN A 2 17.94 37.79 -63.53
N ASN A 3 17.25 36.66 -63.31
CA ASN A 3 17.43 35.62 -62.27
C ASN A 3 17.36 36.11 -60.82
N ARG A 4 16.50 35.39 -60.06
CA ARG A 4 16.30 35.34 -58.61
C ARG A 4 15.28 36.33 -58.04
N ILE A 5 14.05 35.83 -57.85
CA ILE A 5 13.32 35.72 -56.57
C ILE A 5 11.98 35.03 -56.89
N LYS A 6 12.04 33.69 -56.89
CA LYS A 6 10.93 32.75 -56.68
C LYS A 6 11.58 31.57 -55.96
N ILE A 7 10.88 30.95 -55.01
CA ILE A 7 11.35 29.91 -54.05
C ILE A 7 11.79 30.50 -52.69
N ILE A 8 10.83 31.04 -51.95
CA ILE A 8 10.67 30.84 -50.50
C ILE A 8 9.15 30.86 -50.30
N ILE A 9 8.56 29.86 -49.61
CA ILE A 9 7.12 29.59 -49.29
C ILE A 9 6.62 28.19 -49.74
N ILE A 10 7.48 27.32 -50.31
CA ILE A 10 7.18 25.88 -50.41
C ILE A 10 8.38 25.08 -49.88
N LEU A 11 8.62 25.16 -48.58
CA LEU A 11 9.57 24.28 -47.86
C LEU A 11 9.35 24.28 -46.33
N PHE A 12 8.13 24.58 -45.88
CA PHE A 12 7.75 24.53 -44.46
C PHE A 12 6.47 23.72 -44.20
N LEU A 13 6.11 22.83 -45.13
CA LEU A 13 4.91 21.97 -45.04
C LEU A 13 5.19 20.47 -45.25
N SER A 14 6.47 20.06 -45.26
CA SER A 14 6.87 18.65 -45.41
C SER A 14 7.76 18.09 -44.30
N ILE A 15 7.98 18.83 -43.20
CA ILE A 15 8.81 18.36 -42.07
C ILE A 15 7.98 18.03 -40.80
N ILE A 16 6.66 18.22 -40.82
CA ILE A 16 5.79 17.92 -39.66
C ILE A 16 5.11 16.52 -39.75
N GLN A 17 5.24 15.79 -40.86
CA GLN A 17 4.57 14.47 -41.01
C GLN A 17 5.47 13.23 -40.84
N VAL A 18 6.75 13.38 -40.48
CA VAL A 18 7.65 12.20 -40.32
C VAL A 18 7.86 11.79 -38.85
N ASN A 19 7.47 12.62 -37.87
CA ASN A 19 7.66 12.29 -36.45
C ASN A 19 6.45 11.64 -35.75
N ILE A 20 5.31 11.46 -36.42
CA ILE A 20 4.15 10.75 -35.83
C ILE A 20 4.17 9.25 -36.16
N CYS A 21 4.84 8.85 -37.24
CA CYS A 21 4.89 7.44 -37.67
C CYS A 21 6.03 6.63 -37.01
N LEU A 22 7.00 7.29 -36.38
CA LEU A 22 8.12 6.61 -35.68
C LEU A 22 7.82 6.29 -34.21
N ALA A 23 6.82 6.94 -33.59
CA ALA A 23 6.39 6.62 -32.23
C ALA A 23 5.52 5.35 -32.17
N GLN A 24 4.73 5.07 -33.20
CA GLN A 24 3.92 3.84 -33.28
C GLN A 24 4.70 2.60 -33.77
N LYS A 25 5.85 2.79 -34.45
CA LYS A 25 6.61 1.67 -35.01
C LYS A 25 7.49 0.95 -33.97
N ASN A 26 7.91 1.65 -32.92
CA ASN A 26 8.68 1.04 -31.83
C ASN A 26 7.81 0.24 -30.84
N SER A 27 6.48 0.42 -30.82
CA SER A 27 5.58 -0.34 -29.96
C SER A 27 5.12 -1.66 -30.59
N SER A 28 4.97 -1.73 -31.91
CA SER A 28 4.43 -2.93 -32.58
C SER A 28 5.45 -4.09 -32.64
N GLU A 29 6.73 -3.83 -32.94
CA GLU A 29 7.75 -4.89 -33.00
C GLU A 29 8.01 -5.54 -31.63
N ASN A 30 7.79 -4.80 -30.53
CA ASN A 30 7.93 -5.33 -29.18
C ASN A 30 6.66 -6.10 -28.74
N PHE A 31 5.47 -5.66 -29.16
CA PHE A 31 4.22 -6.31 -28.77
C PHE A 31 4.08 -7.73 -29.35
N ASP A 32 4.45 -7.93 -30.61
CA ASP A 32 4.42 -9.27 -31.22
C ASP A 32 5.37 -10.26 -30.52
N SER A 33 6.53 -9.78 -30.06
CA SER A 33 7.47 -10.58 -29.25
C SER A 33 6.86 -10.92 -27.88
N LEU A 34 6.26 -9.94 -27.20
CA LEU A 34 5.58 -10.14 -25.91
C LEU A 34 4.41 -11.12 -26.02
N LEU A 35 3.67 -11.07 -27.13
CA LEU A 35 2.63 -12.02 -27.46
C LEU A 35 3.17 -13.43 -27.69
N GLN A 36 4.39 -13.62 -28.18
CA GLN A 36 4.97 -14.96 -28.35
C GLN A 36 5.46 -15.53 -27.01
N GLU A 37 6.06 -14.70 -26.17
CA GLU A 37 6.65 -15.10 -24.89
C GLU A 37 5.63 -15.33 -23.77
N SER A 38 4.42 -14.75 -23.87
CA SER A 38 3.42 -14.86 -22.80
C SER A 38 2.78 -16.24 -22.68
N ASP A 39 2.48 -16.68 -21.45
CA ASP A 39 1.77 -17.95 -21.20
C ASP A 39 0.26 -17.86 -21.53
N ALA A 40 -0.30 -16.64 -21.51
CA ALA A 40 -1.67 -16.34 -21.95
C ALA A 40 -1.78 -14.96 -22.62
N VAL A 41 -2.87 -14.76 -23.36
CA VAL A 41 -3.21 -13.49 -24.03
C VAL A 41 -4.71 -13.26 -23.93
N ILE A 42 -5.14 -12.06 -23.53
CA ILE A 42 -6.54 -11.66 -23.65
C ILE A 42 -6.78 -11.22 -25.08
N LEU A 43 -7.64 -11.93 -25.80
CA LEU A 43 -8.02 -11.61 -27.17
C LEU A 43 -9.05 -10.47 -27.18
N GLU A 44 -10.06 -10.56 -26.31
CA GLU A 44 -11.13 -9.56 -26.18
C GLU A 44 -11.43 -9.33 -24.69
N ASP A 45 -11.50 -8.08 -24.28
CA ASP A 45 -11.93 -7.62 -22.94
C ASP A 45 -13.01 -6.55 -23.12
N ASN A 46 -14.27 -6.94 -23.02
CA ASN A 46 -15.41 -6.06 -23.31
C ASN A 46 -16.17 -5.76 -22.02
N PHE A 47 -16.45 -4.48 -21.81
CA PHE A 47 -17.29 -3.98 -20.73
C PHE A 47 -18.41 -3.14 -21.34
N GLU A 48 -19.66 -3.48 -21.06
CA GLU A 48 -20.84 -2.72 -21.49
C GLU A 48 -21.68 -2.37 -20.26
N ILE A 49 -22.04 -1.11 -20.10
CA ILE A 49 -22.86 -0.62 -18.98
C ILE A 49 -24.01 0.25 -19.48
N GLU A 50 -25.20 -0.03 -18.98
CA GLU A 50 -26.40 0.76 -19.19
C GLU A 50 -26.78 1.52 -17.91
N VAL A 51 -27.01 2.83 -18.03
CA VAL A 51 -27.34 3.74 -16.94
C VAL A 51 -28.67 4.46 -17.23
N PRO A 52 -29.79 3.96 -16.68
CA PRO A 52 -31.10 4.62 -16.76
C PRO A 52 -31.19 5.90 -15.89
N ASP A 53 -32.32 6.61 -15.93
CA ASP A 53 -32.54 7.88 -15.23
C ASP A 53 -32.79 7.76 -13.71
N ASN A 54 -32.83 6.55 -13.18
CA ASN A 54 -33.01 6.23 -11.77
C ASN A 54 -31.69 6.12 -10.98
N TYR A 55 -30.53 6.39 -11.61
CA TYR A 55 -29.21 6.32 -10.98
C TYR A 55 -28.82 4.92 -10.45
N THR A 56 -29.32 3.88 -11.11
CA THR A 56 -28.79 2.51 -11.04
C THR A 56 -27.98 2.20 -12.31
N ALA A 57 -27.37 1.03 -12.39
CA ALA A 57 -26.79 0.55 -13.63
C ALA A 57 -26.91 -0.96 -13.77
N GLU A 58 -26.82 -1.44 -15.01
CA GLU A 58 -26.62 -2.84 -15.32
C GLU A 58 -25.37 -2.94 -16.20
N TYR A 59 -24.46 -3.86 -15.91
CA TYR A 59 -23.27 -4.04 -16.74
C TYR A 59 -22.97 -5.50 -17.03
N ILE A 60 -22.35 -5.71 -18.19
CA ILE A 60 -21.90 -7.00 -18.71
C ILE A 60 -20.39 -6.92 -18.93
N VAL A 61 -19.69 -7.92 -18.43
CA VAL A 61 -18.26 -8.13 -18.71
C VAL A 61 -18.11 -9.42 -19.49
N SER A 62 -17.49 -9.35 -20.66
CA SER A 62 -17.19 -10.51 -21.50
C SER A 62 -15.71 -10.55 -21.82
N ARG A 63 -15.04 -11.67 -21.56
CA ARG A 63 -13.60 -11.82 -21.83
C ARG A 63 -13.30 -13.13 -22.55
N LYS A 64 -12.38 -13.04 -23.52
CA LYS A 64 -11.85 -14.17 -24.29
C LYS A 64 -10.35 -14.25 -24.11
N ILE A 65 -9.84 -15.34 -23.55
CA ILE A 65 -8.44 -15.53 -23.19
C ILE A 65 -7.88 -16.76 -23.90
N LEU A 66 -6.77 -16.61 -24.61
CA LEU A 66 -5.97 -17.72 -25.12
C LEU A 66 -5.03 -18.24 -24.01
N ILE A 67 -5.21 -19.49 -23.61
CA ILE A 67 -4.36 -20.18 -22.64
C ILE A 67 -3.39 -21.10 -23.40
N LYS A 68 -2.08 -20.85 -23.29
CA LYS A 68 -1.08 -21.55 -24.11
C LYS A 68 -0.39 -22.72 -23.42
N ASN A 69 -0.33 -22.71 -22.09
CA ASN A 69 0.28 -23.77 -21.30
C ASN A 69 -0.19 -23.69 -19.83
N SER A 70 0.19 -24.69 -19.03
CA SER A 70 -0.27 -24.87 -17.66
C SER A 70 0.15 -23.78 -16.66
N LYS A 71 1.11 -22.91 -17.01
CA LYS A 71 1.47 -21.78 -16.14
C LYS A 71 0.39 -20.71 -16.10
N ALA A 72 -0.51 -20.71 -17.09
CA ALA A 72 -1.61 -19.77 -17.23
C ALA A 72 -2.96 -20.31 -16.71
N ASP A 73 -2.99 -21.47 -16.05
CA ASP A 73 -4.24 -22.08 -15.57
C ASP A 73 -4.99 -21.20 -14.58
N ASN A 74 -4.26 -20.39 -13.80
CA ASN A 74 -4.83 -19.42 -12.86
C ASN A 74 -5.73 -18.37 -13.53
N PHE A 75 -5.57 -18.10 -14.85
CA PHE A 75 -6.45 -17.20 -15.60
C PHE A 75 -7.81 -17.83 -15.94
N CYS A 76 -7.99 -19.13 -15.70
CA CYS A 76 -9.26 -19.83 -15.87
C CYS A 76 -10.15 -19.79 -14.61
N ARG A 77 -9.72 -19.05 -13.58
CA ARG A 77 -10.50 -18.77 -12.38
C ARG A 77 -11.12 -17.38 -12.46
N VAL A 78 -12.44 -17.32 -12.27
CA VAL A 78 -13.21 -16.06 -12.25
C VAL A 78 -13.82 -15.88 -10.87
N VAL A 79 -13.74 -14.64 -10.37
CA VAL A 79 -14.33 -14.22 -9.08
C VAL A 79 -15.16 -12.97 -9.36
N VAL A 80 -16.43 -12.99 -8.96
CA VAL A 80 -17.35 -11.86 -9.09
C VAL A 80 -17.95 -11.58 -7.71
N PHE A 81 -17.88 -10.33 -7.28
CA PHE A 81 -18.35 -9.90 -5.96
C PHE A 81 -19.84 -9.55 -5.99
N GLU A 82 -20.50 -9.79 -4.86
CA GLU A 82 -21.91 -9.51 -4.61
C GLU A 82 -22.03 -8.81 -3.25
N SER A 83 -22.90 -7.81 -3.15
CA SER A 83 -23.16 -7.06 -1.92
C SER A 83 -24.59 -6.52 -1.95
N GLU A 84 -24.99 -5.77 -0.92
CA GLU A 84 -26.29 -5.09 -0.91
C GLU A 84 -26.49 -4.13 -2.11
N PHE A 85 -25.40 -3.61 -2.68
CA PHE A 85 -25.43 -2.67 -3.80
C PHE A 85 -25.08 -3.29 -5.16
N GLN A 86 -24.65 -4.55 -5.20
CA GLN A 86 -24.19 -5.23 -6.41
C GLN A 86 -24.73 -6.66 -6.43
N GLU A 87 -25.55 -6.99 -7.42
CA GLU A 87 -26.23 -8.29 -7.55
C GLU A 87 -25.77 -9.02 -8.82
N ILE A 88 -25.40 -10.29 -8.71
CA ILE A 88 -24.94 -11.09 -9.85
C ILE A 88 -26.14 -11.80 -10.49
N GLU A 89 -26.50 -11.39 -11.71
CA GLU A 89 -27.65 -11.90 -12.45
C GLU A 89 -27.31 -13.17 -13.24
N GLU A 90 -26.19 -13.14 -13.97
CA GLU A 90 -25.80 -14.19 -14.91
C GLU A 90 -24.30 -14.46 -14.85
N LEU A 91 -23.93 -15.73 -15.00
CA LEU A 91 -22.55 -16.21 -15.09
C LEU A 91 -22.49 -17.32 -16.15
N GLU A 92 -21.68 -17.11 -17.18
CA GLU A 92 -21.46 -18.08 -18.25
C GLU A 92 -19.95 -18.22 -18.50
N ALA A 93 -19.49 -19.43 -18.79
CA ALA A 93 -18.14 -19.64 -19.29
C ALA A 93 -18.01 -20.91 -20.11
N SER A 94 -16.99 -20.96 -20.97
CA SER A 94 -16.67 -22.14 -21.77
C SER A 94 -15.18 -22.25 -22.08
N LEU A 95 -14.75 -23.48 -22.36
CA LEU A 95 -13.43 -23.80 -22.89
C LEU A 95 -13.59 -24.30 -24.32
N THR A 96 -12.91 -23.67 -25.27
CA THR A 96 -12.94 -24.04 -26.69
C THR A 96 -11.57 -24.47 -27.16
N ASN A 97 -11.48 -25.63 -27.83
CA ASN A 97 -10.20 -26.11 -28.36
C ASN A 97 -9.74 -25.33 -29.60
N LYS A 98 -8.51 -25.58 -30.05
CA LYS A 98 -7.94 -24.98 -31.27
C LYS A 98 -8.74 -25.19 -32.57
N ASN A 99 -9.66 -26.17 -32.61
CA ASN A 99 -10.51 -26.44 -33.77
C ASN A 99 -11.87 -25.73 -33.68
N GLY A 100 -12.09 -24.90 -32.65
CA GLY A 100 -13.37 -24.21 -32.42
C GLY A 100 -14.46 -25.08 -31.79
N LYS A 101 -14.12 -26.27 -31.27
CA LYS A 101 -15.09 -27.13 -30.56
C LYS A 101 -15.06 -26.85 -29.07
N ILE A 102 -16.24 -26.59 -28.48
CA ILE A 102 -16.44 -26.48 -27.04
C ILE A 102 -16.07 -27.81 -26.36
N ILE A 103 -15.19 -27.72 -25.36
CA ILE A 103 -14.66 -28.82 -24.56
C ILE A 103 -15.41 -28.95 -23.24
N LYS A 104 -15.69 -27.81 -22.58
CA LYS A 104 -16.37 -27.72 -21.30
C LYS A 104 -17.17 -26.41 -21.28
N GLU A 105 -18.34 -26.44 -20.67
CA GLU A 105 -19.14 -25.27 -20.34
C GLU A 105 -19.27 -25.19 -18.82
N LEU A 106 -19.51 -23.98 -18.32
CA LEU A 106 -19.79 -23.75 -16.91
C LEU A 106 -21.18 -24.30 -16.58
N GLU A 107 -21.22 -25.21 -15.62
CA GLU A 107 -22.48 -25.71 -15.06
C GLU A 107 -22.76 -25.05 -13.71
N SER A 108 -24.02 -25.03 -13.26
CA SER A 108 -24.38 -24.43 -11.97
C SER A 108 -23.63 -25.05 -10.79
N ASP A 109 -23.33 -26.35 -10.84
CA ASP A 109 -22.60 -27.08 -9.80
C ASP A 109 -21.09 -26.73 -9.77
N ASP A 110 -20.55 -26.10 -10.82
CA ASP A 110 -19.17 -25.59 -10.83
C ASP A 110 -19.03 -24.24 -10.06
N ILE A 111 -20.15 -23.52 -9.86
CA ILE A 111 -20.18 -22.21 -9.20
C ILE A 111 -20.17 -22.40 -7.68
N LYS A 112 -19.20 -21.77 -7.04
CA LYS A 112 -19.03 -21.77 -5.58
C LYS A 112 -19.25 -20.37 -5.03
N GLU A 113 -19.74 -20.32 -3.80
CA GLU A 113 -19.97 -19.08 -3.08
C GLU A 113 -19.17 -19.07 -1.79
N ALA A 114 -18.68 -17.89 -1.41
CA ALA A 114 -18.03 -17.67 -0.13
C ALA A 114 -18.23 -16.23 0.35
N ASP A 115 -18.21 -16.04 1.66
CA ASP A 115 -18.20 -14.72 2.26
C ASP A 115 -16.81 -14.08 2.04
N TYR A 116 -16.80 -12.79 1.69
CA TYR A 116 -15.60 -11.99 1.59
C TYR A 116 -15.42 -11.16 2.86
N SER A 117 -14.50 -11.56 3.71
CA SER A 117 -14.05 -10.73 4.82
C SER A 117 -12.57 -10.45 4.60
N ALA A 118 -12.22 -9.27 4.09
CA ALA A 118 -10.83 -8.83 3.98
C ALA A 118 -10.22 -8.67 5.40
N ASP A 119 -9.92 -7.45 5.80
CA ASP A 119 -9.54 -7.13 7.18
C ASP A 119 -10.77 -6.88 8.08
N ALA A 120 -11.99 -6.98 7.52
CA ALA A 120 -13.24 -6.83 8.24
C ALA A 120 -13.64 -8.11 8.98
N PHE A 121 -14.24 -7.96 10.17
CA PHE A 121 -14.89 -9.10 10.84
C PHE A 121 -16.13 -9.55 10.07
N TYR A 122 -16.88 -8.61 9.51
CA TYR A 122 -18.01 -8.89 8.64
C TYR A 122 -18.29 -7.72 7.69
N SER A 123 -18.18 -7.93 6.38
CA SER A 123 -18.48 -6.89 5.38
C SER A 123 -19.89 -6.99 4.80
N GLY A 124 -20.56 -8.16 4.95
CA GLY A 124 -21.77 -8.47 4.19
C GLY A 124 -21.53 -8.71 2.68
N THR A 125 -20.30 -8.60 2.21
CA THR A 125 -19.91 -8.90 0.82
C THR A 125 -19.68 -10.39 0.65
N ARG A 126 -20.19 -10.94 -0.44
CA ARG A 126 -19.96 -12.32 -0.89
C ARG A 126 -19.29 -12.31 -2.24
N TYR A 127 -18.83 -13.46 -2.69
CA TYR A 127 -18.42 -13.63 -4.07
C TYR A 127 -18.81 -15.00 -4.59
N LYS A 128 -19.19 -15.02 -5.87
CA LYS A 128 -19.34 -16.23 -6.67
C LYS A 128 -18.02 -16.44 -7.40
N TYR A 129 -17.54 -17.68 -7.43
CA TYR A 129 -16.34 -18.04 -8.18
C TYR A 129 -16.44 -19.42 -8.80
N PHE A 130 -15.75 -19.59 -9.92
CA PHE A 130 -15.62 -20.88 -10.58
C PHE A 130 -14.23 -21.00 -11.22
N GLU A 131 -13.85 -22.22 -11.55
CA GLU A 131 -12.60 -22.52 -12.26
C GLU A 131 -12.83 -23.67 -13.23
N LEU A 132 -12.50 -23.46 -14.51
CA LEU A 132 -12.60 -24.49 -15.53
C LEU A 132 -11.20 -24.98 -15.89
N HIS A 133 -10.98 -26.29 -15.80
CA HIS A 133 -9.67 -26.89 -16.06
C HIS A 133 -9.66 -27.72 -17.34
N HIS A 134 -8.54 -27.64 -18.09
CA HIS A 134 -8.25 -28.55 -19.18
C HIS A 134 -6.74 -28.75 -19.35
N PHE A 135 -6.30 -29.96 -19.71
CA PHE A 135 -4.87 -30.29 -19.77
C PHE A 135 -4.27 -30.30 -21.18
N ASN A 136 -5.09 -30.12 -22.24
CA ASN A 136 -4.59 -30.04 -23.61
C ASN A 136 -4.55 -28.59 -24.10
N TYR A 137 -3.34 -28.07 -24.27
CA TYR A 137 -3.11 -26.71 -24.71
C TYR A 137 -2.78 -26.64 -26.22
N PRO A 138 -3.01 -25.49 -26.87
CA PRO A 138 -3.73 -24.32 -26.36
C PRO A 138 -5.25 -24.50 -26.43
N PHE A 139 -5.97 -23.75 -25.60
CA PHE A 139 -7.42 -23.59 -25.66
C PHE A 139 -7.81 -22.13 -25.39
N ILE A 140 -9.05 -21.78 -25.71
CA ILE A 140 -9.63 -20.47 -25.44
C ILE A 140 -10.56 -20.63 -24.25
N PHE A 141 -10.39 -19.79 -23.24
CA PHE A 141 -11.32 -19.61 -22.14
C PHE A 141 -12.16 -18.35 -22.40
N GLU A 142 -13.48 -18.52 -22.46
CA GLU A 142 -14.44 -17.44 -22.66
C GLU A 142 -15.35 -17.38 -21.44
N TYR A 143 -15.58 -16.20 -20.89
CA TYR A 143 -16.57 -16.02 -19.84
C TYR A 143 -17.32 -14.71 -20.02
N GLN A 144 -18.52 -14.69 -19.48
CA GLN A 144 -19.37 -13.52 -19.37
C GLN A 144 -20.04 -13.49 -18.00
N TYR A 145 -20.22 -12.30 -17.45
CA TYR A 145 -21.10 -12.11 -16.30
C TYR A 145 -21.85 -10.81 -16.38
N LYS A 146 -23.04 -10.81 -15.77
CA LYS A 146 -23.96 -9.68 -15.72
C LYS A 146 -24.22 -9.28 -14.27
N VAL A 147 -24.13 -7.99 -13.98
CA VAL A 147 -24.30 -7.44 -12.63
C VAL A 147 -25.23 -6.24 -12.66
N THR A 148 -26.15 -6.19 -11.69
CA THR A 148 -26.98 -5.03 -11.38
C THR A 148 -26.33 -4.21 -10.26
N LEU A 149 -26.15 -2.91 -10.49
CA LEU A 149 -25.67 -1.92 -9.53
C LEU A 149 -26.84 -1.07 -9.03
N ARG A 150 -27.09 -1.08 -7.73
CA ARG A 150 -28.16 -0.29 -7.11
C ARG A 150 -27.77 1.16 -6.81
N THR A 151 -26.51 1.51 -7.03
CA THR A 151 -26.00 2.87 -6.88
C THR A 151 -24.87 3.17 -7.86
N LEU A 152 -24.91 4.34 -8.49
CA LEU A 152 -23.79 4.86 -9.29
C LEU A 152 -22.60 5.35 -8.47
N MET A 153 -22.65 5.31 -7.13
CA MET A 153 -21.47 5.56 -6.31
C MET A 153 -20.38 4.50 -6.54
N LEU A 154 -20.77 3.28 -6.95
CA LEU A 154 -19.88 2.16 -7.24
C LEU A 154 -19.70 1.95 -8.75
N TRP A 155 -19.73 3.04 -9.53
CA TRP A 155 -19.56 2.98 -10.98
C TRP A 155 -18.21 2.32 -11.34
N PRO A 156 -18.18 1.20 -12.08
CA PRO A 156 -16.94 0.51 -12.38
C PRO A 156 -16.07 1.27 -13.39
N ASP A 157 -14.81 1.44 -13.04
CA ASP A 157 -13.80 2.06 -13.90
C ASP A 157 -13.32 1.13 -15.01
N TRP A 158 -12.81 1.69 -16.10
CA TRP A 158 -12.18 0.92 -17.16
C TRP A 158 -10.68 0.81 -16.93
N LEU A 159 -10.22 -0.42 -16.64
CA LEU A 159 -8.80 -0.75 -16.44
C LEU A 159 -8.28 -1.62 -17.61
N PRO A 160 -7.99 -1.04 -18.79
CA PRO A 160 -7.65 -1.80 -20.00
C PRO A 160 -6.34 -2.59 -19.90
N GLN A 161 -5.39 -2.18 -19.05
CA GLN A 161 -4.14 -2.89 -18.85
C GLN A 161 -4.27 -3.96 -17.77
N LYS A 162 -3.91 -5.20 -18.11
CA LYS A 162 -3.93 -6.37 -17.22
C LYS A 162 -2.52 -6.94 -17.02
N ASN A 163 -2.36 -7.94 -16.16
CA ASN A 163 -1.09 -8.65 -15.94
C ASN A 163 -0.70 -9.63 -17.09
N ILE A 164 -1.49 -9.69 -18.15
CA ILE A 164 -1.17 -10.38 -19.40
C ILE A 164 -1.47 -9.48 -20.60
N PRO A 165 -0.78 -9.67 -21.76
CA PRO A 165 -1.04 -8.88 -22.95
C PRO A 165 -2.50 -8.96 -23.40
N THR A 166 -3.06 -7.83 -23.82
CA THR A 166 -4.46 -7.71 -24.27
C THR A 166 -4.51 -7.15 -25.69
N ILE A 167 -5.16 -7.87 -26.61
CA ILE A 167 -5.27 -7.48 -28.02
C ILE A 167 -6.31 -6.37 -28.17
N ASN A 168 -7.52 -6.58 -27.67
CA ASN A 168 -8.62 -5.61 -27.71
C ASN A 168 -9.22 -5.44 -26.32
N SER A 169 -9.39 -4.19 -25.90
CA SER A 169 -10.21 -3.85 -24.73
C SER A 169 -11.19 -2.74 -25.10
N THR A 170 -12.45 -2.89 -24.71
CA THR A 170 -13.51 -1.91 -24.96
C THR A 170 -14.32 -1.60 -23.71
N TYR A 171 -14.80 -0.37 -23.64
CA TYR A 171 -15.79 0.07 -22.67
C TYR A 171 -16.90 0.80 -23.42
N LYS A 172 -18.13 0.31 -23.35
CA LYS A 172 -19.31 0.98 -23.87
C LYS A 172 -20.18 1.46 -22.72
N LEU A 173 -20.48 2.75 -22.72
CA LEU A 173 -21.48 3.35 -21.84
C LEU A 173 -22.72 3.71 -22.66
N ILE A 174 -23.87 3.20 -22.23
CA ILE A 174 -25.21 3.56 -22.72
C ILE A 174 -25.89 4.32 -21.57
N ILE A 175 -26.17 5.61 -21.74
CA ILE A 175 -26.62 6.45 -20.61
C ILE A 175 -27.82 7.32 -20.97
N ASN A 176 -28.77 7.42 -20.04
CA ASN A 176 -29.87 8.35 -20.15
C ASN A 176 -29.31 9.80 -20.08
N PRO A 177 -29.64 10.69 -21.04
CA PRO A 177 -29.09 12.05 -21.08
C PRO A 177 -29.35 12.92 -19.84
N ASN A 178 -30.30 12.53 -18.97
CA ASN A 178 -30.58 13.21 -17.70
C ASN A 178 -29.55 12.89 -16.61
N VAL A 179 -28.87 11.74 -16.69
CA VAL A 179 -27.80 11.38 -15.75
C VAL A 179 -26.52 12.03 -16.20
N LYS A 180 -25.96 12.90 -15.36
CA LYS A 180 -24.70 13.58 -15.65
C LYS A 180 -23.54 12.87 -14.98
N PHE A 181 -22.42 12.80 -15.68
CA PHE A 181 -21.20 12.14 -15.23
C PHE A 181 -19.96 12.88 -15.71
N LYS A 182 -18.83 12.58 -15.09
CA LYS A 182 -17.48 12.97 -15.52
C LYS A 182 -16.66 11.70 -15.71
N TYR A 183 -15.68 11.77 -16.61
CA TYR A 183 -14.66 10.72 -16.73
C TYR A 183 -13.26 11.32 -16.74
N TYR A 184 -12.30 10.58 -16.19
CA TYR A 184 -10.91 11.01 -16.01
C TYR A 184 -9.98 9.97 -16.62
N ILE A 185 -9.06 10.40 -17.47
CA ILE A 185 -8.17 9.50 -18.21
C ILE A 185 -6.76 9.55 -17.60
N ARG A 186 -6.17 8.39 -17.34
CA ARG A 186 -4.84 8.25 -16.73
C ARG A 186 -3.97 7.25 -17.49
N GLY A 187 -2.72 7.61 -17.73
CA GLY A 187 -1.71 6.73 -18.35
C GLY A 187 -1.95 6.39 -19.83
N ILE A 188 -3.01 6.91 -20.45
CA ILE A 188 -3.40 6.67 -21.85
C ILE A 188 -3.92 7.95 -22.50
N ASP A 189 -3.85 8.03 -23.83
CA ASP A 189 -4.47 9.09 -24.62
C ASP A 189 -5.60 8.47 -25.45
N ILE A 190 -6.84 8.62 -24.97
CA ILE A 190 -8.02 8.07 -25.63
C ILE A 190 -9.20 9.02 -25.47
N LYS A 191 -10.13 9.03 -26.42
CA LYS A 191 -11.43 9.69 -26.31
C LYS A 191 -12.52 8.73 -26.78
N PRO A 192 -13.74 8.83 -26.21
CA PRO A 192 -14.85 8.03 -26.68
C PRO A 192 -15.28 8.48 -28.07
N VAL A 193 -15.83 7.54 -28.84
CA VAL A 193 -16.69 7.84 -29.99
C VAL A 193 -18.11 8.01 -29.46
N LEU A 194 -18.72 9.17 -29.72
CA LEU A 194 -20.08 9.44 -29.30
C LEU A 194 -21.08 9.09 -30.40
N LYS A 195 -22.18 8.44 -30.02
CA LYS A 195 -23.37 8.23 -30.84
C LYS A 195 -24.60 8.60 -30.01
N SER A 196 -25.31 9.66 -30.39
CA SER A 196 -26.59 9.98 -29.76
C SER A 196 -27.71 9.22 -30.46
N GLU A 197 -28.36 8.31 -29.73
CA GLU A 197 -29.58 7.63 -30.16
C GLU A 197 -30.79 8.33 -29.51
N SER A 198 -32.00 8.11 -30.02
CA SER A 198 -33.17 8.95 -29.65
C SER A 198 -33.52 8.95 -28.16
N SER A 199 -33.10 7.95 -27.39
CA SER A 199 -33.38 7.80 -25.95
C SER A 199 -32.14 7.70 -25.06
N PHE A 200 -30.95 7.47 -25.62
CA PHE A 200 -29.70 7.27 -24.89
C PHE A 200 -28.53 7.90 -25.63
N ASP A 201 -27.56 8.41 -24.87
CA ASP A 201 -26.24 8.72 -25.41
C ASP A 201 -25.33 7.48 -25.25
N VAL A 202 -24.58 7.16 -26.30
CA VAL A 202 -23.63 6.03 -26.33
C VAL A 202 -22.21 6.54 -26.47
N TYR A 203 -21.33 6.09 -25.58
CA TYR A 203 -19.90 6.40 -25.57
C TYR A 203 -19.11 5.10 -25.71
N ASP A 204 -18.34 4.99 -26.80
CA ASP A 204 -17.50 3.82 -27.08
C ASP A 204 -16.02 4.18 -26.89
N TRP A 205 -15.34 3.56 -25.93
CA TRP A 205 -13.88 3.57 -25.82
C TRP A 205 -13.30 2.24 -26.33
N LYS A 206 -12.17 2.31 -27.04
CA LYS A 206 -11.44 1.14 -27.54
C LYS A 206 -9.93 1.35 -27.50
N LEU A 207 -9.21 0.40 -26.90
CA LEU A 207 -7.76 0.30 -26.97
C LEU A 207 -7.35 -1.05 -27.57
N GLU A 208 -6.24 -1.02 -28.32
CA GLU A 208 -5.68 -2.20 -28.97
C GLU A 208 -4.21 -2.37 -28.59
N ASN A 209 -3.73 -3.61 -28.62
CA ASN A 209 -2.32 -3.99 -28.41
C ASN A 209 -1.73 -3.46 -27.09
N ILE A 210 -2.40 -3.77 -25.99
CA ILE A 210 -2.07 -3.29 -24.65
C ILE A 210 -1.09 -4.27 -24.00
N PRO A 211 0.14 -3.85 -23.64
CA PRO A 211 1.12 -4.71 -22.99
C PRO A 211 0.69 -5.08 -21.57
N ALA A 212 1.19 -6.20 -21.04
CA ALA A 212 1.00 -6.56 -19.64
C ALA A 212 1.51 -5.47 -18.68
N THR A 213 0.96 -5.38 -17.48
CA THR A 213 1.57 -4.63 -16.38
C THR A 213 2.95 -5.20 -16.05
N LEU A 214 3.86 -4.33 -15.61
CA LEU A 214 5.19 -4.74 -15.17
C LEU A 214 5.22 -4.81 -13.65
N GLU A 215 5.79 -5.89 -13.12
CA GLU A 215 6.14 -5.99 -11.71
C GLU A 215 7.61 -5.62 -11.55
N GLU A 216 7.91 -4.62 -10.72
CA GLU A 216 9.28 -4.24 -10.36
C GLU A 216 9.40 -4.13 -8.83
N ASP A 217 10.56 -4.46 -8.26
CA ASP A 217 10.77 -4.30 -6.81
C ASP A 217 10.64 -2.80 -6.45
N TYR A 218 10.01 -2.46 -5.32
CA TYR A 218 9.84 -1.05 -4.89
C TYR A 218 9.09 -0.15 -5.89
N ILE A 219 8.16 -0.70 -6.67
CA ILE A 219 7.29 0.09 -7.55
C ILE A 219 6.32 0.97 -6.73
N SER A 220 5.90 2.10 -7.31
CA SER A 220 4.81 2.93 -6.77
C SER A 220 3.50 2.14 -6.64
N PRO A 221 2.54 2.60 -5.82
CA PRO A 221 1.17 2.06 -5.81
C PRO A 221 0.59 1.96 -7.23
N GLU A 222 -0.16 0.90 -7.50
CA GLU A 222 -0.67 0.56 -8.84
C GLU A 222 -1.41 1.74 -9.49
N ASP A 223 -2.26 2.43 -8.73
CA ASP A 223 -3.02 3.62 -9.12
C ASP A 223 -2.21 4.80 -9.65
N GLU A 224 -0.90 4.89 -9.34
CA GLU A 224 -0.01 5.91 -9.89
C GLU A 224 0.48 5.58 -11.31
N ILE A 225 0.50 4.29 -11.66
CA ILE A 225 1.05 3.77 -12.91
C ILE A 225 -0.01 3.15 -13.82
N GLN A 226 -1.21 2.91 -13.29
CA GLN A 226 -2.30 2.23 -13.95
C GLN A 226 -2.83 3.05 -15.12
N LYS A 227 -3.08 2.35 -16.22
CA LYS A 227 -3.80 2.87 -17.39
C LYS A 227 -5.29 2.69 -17.17
N ALA A 228 -6.02 3.79 -17.13
CA ALA A 228 -7.42 3.76 -16.73
C ALA A 228 -8.26 4.90 -17.32
N VAL A 229 -9.56 4.65 -17.41
CA VAL A 229 -10.60 5.68 -17.50
C VAL A 229 -11.51 5.51 -16.30
N TYR A 230 -11.51 6.51 -15.42
CA TYR A 230 -12.31 6.54 -14.21
C TYR A 230 -13.64 7.23 -14.46
N PHE A 231 -14.74 6.71 -13.91
CA PHE A 231 -16.09 7.25 -14.11
C PHE A 231 -16.71 7.69 -12.80
N VAL A 232 -17.37 8.85 -12.82
CA VAL A 232 -18.07 9.37 -11.64
C VAL A 232 -19.39 10.01 -12.06
N ALA A 233 -20.50 9.52 -11.51
CA ALA A 233 -21.78 10.20 -11.63
C ALA A 233 -21.79 11.48 -10.79
N GLN A 234 -22.24 12.60 -11.35
CA GLN A 234 -22.34 13.86 -10.60
C GLN A 234 -23.31 13.77 -9.42
N LYS A 235 -24.30 12.87 -9.51
CA LYS A 235 -25.24 12.54 -8.44
C LYS A 235 -25.32 11.03 -8.26
N PHE A 236 -25.52 10.59 -7.04
CA PHE A 236 -25.75 9.19 -6.70
C PHE A 236 -26.68 9.08 -5.49
N TYR A 237 -27.22 7.88 -5.26
CA TYR A 237 -28.09 7.60 -4.12
C TYR A 237 -27.58 6.34 -3.41
N THR A 238 -27.45 6.40 -2.09
CA THR A 238 -27.19 5.23 -1.24
C THR A 238 -28.32 5.12 -0.25
N ASP A 239 -29.21 4.16 -0.45
CA ASP A 239 -30.53 4.11 0.19
C ASP A 239 -31.26 5.46 0.03
N ASP A 240 -31.67 6.08 1.13
CA ASP A 240 -32.39 7.36 1.15
C ASP A 240 -31.49 8.61 1.09
N TYR A 241 -30.16 8.42 0.94
CA TYR A 241 -29.20 9.52 0.96
C TYR A 241 -28.74 9.91 -0.45
N GLU A 242 -29.15 11.09 -0.90
CA GLU A 242 -28.63 11.73 -2.12
C GLU A 242 -27.22 12.28 -1.85
N GLY A 243 -26.28 11.96 -2.74
CA GLY A 243 -24.94 12.51 -2.75
C GLY A 243 -24.57 13.15 -4.07
N SER A 244 -23.57 14.04 -4.03
CA SER A 244 -23.02 14.73 -5.20
C SER A 244 -21.50 14.65 -5.22
N THR A 245 -20.95 14.63 -6.43
CA THR A 245 -19.51 14.63 -6.69
C THR A 245 -19.08 15.84 -7.54
N ASP A 246 -19.85 16.93 -7.48
CA ASP A 246 -19.49 18.17 -8.18
C ASP A 246 -18.22 18.80 -7.60
N SER A 247 -18.04 18.70 -6.28
CA SER A 247 -16.86 19.09 -5.53
C SER A 247 -16.61 18.14 -4.35
N TRP A 248 -15.41 18.24 -3.75
CA TRP A 248 -15.11 17.55 -2.49
C TRP A 248 -15.97 18.04 -1.32
N ASP A 249 -16.47 19.27 -1.39
CA ASP A 249 -17.40 19.83 -0.40
C ASP A 249 -18.75 19.14 -0.51
N ASP A 250 -19.28 18.97 -1.73
CA ASP A 250 -20.55 18.25 -1.97
C ASP A 250 -20.48 16.78 -1.51
N TYR A 251 -19.35 16.10 -1.77
CA TYR A 251 -19.15 14.74 -1.27
C TYR A 251 -19.02 14.71 0.27
N SER A 252 -18.37 15.72 0.86
CA SER A 252 -18.33 15.88 2.31
C SER A 252 -19.71 16.15 2.91
N ASP A 253 -20.59 16.86 2.21
CA ASP A 253 -21.96 17.12 2.66
C ASP A 253 -22.78 15.83 2.73
N TRP A 254 -22.65 14.97 1.73
CA TRP A 254 -23.22 13.62 1.76
C TRP A 254 -22.70 12.82 2.98
N TYR A 255 -21.39 12.75 3.19
CA TYR A 255 -20.85 12.03 4.36
C TYR A 255 -21.29 12.65 5.70
N ARG A 256 -21.39 13.99 5.77
CA ARG A 256 -21.90 14.68 6.96
C ARG A 256 -23.36 14.34 7.23
N SER A 257 -24.17 14.13 6.19
CA SER A 257 -25.56 13.67 6.35
C SER A 257 -25.64 12.28 6.98
N LEU A 258 -24.72 11.38 6.65
CA LEU A 258 -24.64 10.03 7.25
C LEU A 258 -24.27 10.07 8.74
N THR A 259 -23.48 11.06 9.16
CA THR A 259 -22.97 11.19 10.53
C THR A 259 -23.83 12.09 11.41
N LEU A 260 -24.92 12.66 10.87
CA LEU A 260 -25.83 13.53 11.61
C LEU A 260 -26.37 12.80 12.86
N ASN A 261 -26.35 13.49 14.01
CA ASN A 261 -26.76 12.95 15.32
C ASN A 261 -25.96 11.74 15.85
N ARG A 262 -24.86 11.34 15.19
CA ARG A 262 -24.01 10.23 15.65
C ARG A 262 -23.00 10.62 16.72
N TYR A 263 -22.78 11.92 16.96
CA TYR A 263 -21.80 12.41 17.95
C TYR A 263 -22.36 12.64 19.36
N ASN A 264 -23.62 12.26 19.64
CA ASN A 264 -24.25 12.49 20.93
C ASN A 264 -23.85 11.40 21.94
N LEU A 265 -23.59 11.82 23.18
CA LEU A 265 -23.28 10.95 24.32
C LEU A 265 -24.28 11.19 25.45
N SER A 266 -24.61 10.14 26.21
CA SER A 266 -25.41 10.22 27.43
C SER A 266 -24.72 11.04 28.51
N PHE A 267 -25.49 11.50 29.51
CA PHE A 267 -24.96 12.26 30.64
C PHE A 267 -23.85 11.49 31.38
N ASP A 268 -24.04 10.18 31.59
CA ASP A 268 -23.07 9.33 32.29
C ASP A 268 -21.75 9.21 31.53
N ALA A 269 -21.80 9.04 30.20
CA ALA A 269 -20.62 9.03 29.34
C ALA A 269 -19.88 10.39 29.38
N GLN A 270 -20.62 11.50 29.35
CA GLN A 270 -20.04 12.84 29.48
C GLN A 270 -19.35 13.05 30.85
N GLU A 271 -19.99 12.62 31.95
CA GLU A 271 -19.40 12.68 33.30
C GLU A 271 -18.12 11.84 33.43
N GLU A 272 -18.04 10.67 32.77
CA GLU A 272 -16.81 9.87 32.71
C GLU A 272 -15.69 10.63 32.01
N VAL A 273 -15.97 11.24 30.86
CA VAL A 273 -15.01 12.09 30.13
C VAL A 273 -14.56 13.28 30.98
N PHE A 274 -15.47 14.02 31.61
CA PHE A 274 -15.13 15.17 32.47
C PHE A 274 -14.23 14.77 33.64
N ARG A 275 -14.47 13.61 34.26
CA ARG A 275 -13.63 13.12 35.37
C ARG A 275 -12.20 12.84 34.94
N LEU A 276 -11.98 12.35 33.71
CA LEU A 276 -10.64 12.06 33.19
C LEU A 276 -9.79 13.32 32.97
N ILE A 277 -10.42 14.46 32.69
CA ILE A 277 -9.74 15.71 32.30
C ILE A 277 -9.88 16.85 33.31
N LYS A 278 -10.52 16.62 34.47
CA LYS A 278 -10.95 17.64 35.44
C LYS A 278 -9.83 18.63 35.82
N ASP A 279 -8.61 18.14 35.98
CA ASP A 279 -7.46 18.92 36.45
C ASP A 279 -6.36 19.03 35.38
N VAL A 280 -6.73 18.87 34.11
CA VAL A 280 -5.80 18.90 32.98
C VAL A 280 -6.03 20.19 32.19
N PRO A 281 -5.17 21.21 32.28
CA PRO A 281 -5.41 22.49 31.61
C PRO A 281 -5.03 22.46 30.13
N GLU A 282 -4.00 21.70 29.76
CA GLU A 282 -3.43 21.71 28.41
C GLU A 282 -4.29 20.90 27.44
N PRO A 283 -4.72 21.48 26.30
CA PRO A 283 -5.51 20.77 25.29
C PRO A 283 -4.82 19.49 24.76
N LYS A 284 -3.52 19.52 24.46
CA LYS A 284 -2.80 18.33 23.97
C LYS A 284 -2.78 17.21 24.98
N GLU A 285 -2.60 17.52 26.26
CA GLU A 285 -2.63 16.52 27.33
C GLU A 285 -4.03 15.91 27.51
N LYS A 286 -5.10 16.72 27.39
CA LYS A 286 -6.47 16.20 27.35
C LYS A 286 -6.67 15.22 26.18
N ILE A 287 -6.20 15.57 24.98
CA ILE A 287 -6.29 14.70 23.80
C ILE A 287 -5.57 13.38 24.06
N ARG A 288 -4.34 13.43 24.61
CA ARG A 288 -3.54 12.25 24.92
C ARG A 288 -4.25 11.31 25.91
N ILE A 289 -4.80 11.87 26.99
CA ILE A 289 -5.56 11.10 28.00
C ILE A 289 -6.80 10.47 27.38
N LEU A 290 -7.58 11.22 26.60
CA LEU A 290 -8.81 10.73 25.98
C LEU A 290 -8.53 9.69 24.88
N TYR A 291 -7.43 9.84 24.15
CA TYR A 291 -7.01 8.86 23.15
C TYR A 291 -6.62 7.54 23.81
N LYS A 292 -5.78 7.57 24.87
CA LYS A 292 -5.45 6.35 25.65
C LYS A 292 -6.70 5.74 26.31
N TYR A 293 -7.65 6.57 26.73
CA TYR A 293 -8.94 6.10 27.25
C TYR A 293 -9.73 5.34 26.19
N LEU A 294 -9.86 5.90 24.97
CA LEU A 294 -10.52 5.24 23.85
C LEU A 294 -9.87 3.88 23.55
N GLN A 295 -8.54 3.82 23.45
CA GLN A 295 -7.78 2.60 23.17
C GLN A 295 -7.99 1.53 24.26
N LYS A 296 -8.03 1.94 25.53
CA LYS A 296 -8.23 1.03 26.67
C LYS A 296 -9.66 0.48 26.75
N LYS A 297 -10.64 1.30 26.37
CA LYS A 297 -12.07 0.97 26.52
C LYS A 297 -12.63 0.24 25.33
N ASN A 298 -12.08 0.41 24.14
CA ASN A 298 -12.69 -0.10 22.92
C ASN A 298 -11.78 -1.10 22.18
N ARG A 299 -12.41 -1.98 21.41
CA ARG A 299 -11.73 -2.90 20.49
C ARG A 299 -12.09 -2.57 19.05
N TYR A 300 -11.12 -2.71 18.15
CA TYR A 300 -11.39 -2.63 16.73
C TYR A 300 -12.14 -3.88 16.26
N VAL A 301 -13.32 -3.68 15.65
CA VAL A 301 -14.13 -4.75 15.03
C VAL A 301 -14.77 -4.16 13.79
N ALA A 302 -14.25 -4.52 12.61
CA ALA A 302 -14.73 -3.99 11.34
C ALA A 302 -16.03 -4.65 10.88
N ILE A 303 -17.12 -3.87 10.84
CA ILE A 303 -18.46 -4.27 10.39
C ILE A 303 -18.92 -3.28 9.32
N GLU A 304 -19.00 -3.72 8.06
CA GLU A 304 -19.09 -2.82 6.89
C GLU A 304 -20.25 -3.16 5.95
N MET A 305 -21.38 -3.64 6.50
CA MET A 305 -22.53 -4.10 5.71
C MET A 305 -23.39 -2.94 5.20
N GLY A 306 -23.58 -2.86 3.88
CA GLY A 306 -24.51 -1.91 3.28
C GLY A 306 -24.13 -0.46 3.54
N LEU A 307 -25.11 0.37 3.91
CA LEU A 307 -24.86 1.75 4.32
C LEU A 307 -23.93 1.85 5.53
N ALA A 308 -23.89 0.82 6.39
CA ALA A 308 -22.94 0.76 7.49
C ALA A 308 -21.49 0.55 7.03
N GLY A 309 -21.21 0.45 5.73
CA GLY A 309 -19.87 0.66 5.18
C GLY A 309 -19.38 2.11 5.37
N TRP A 310 -20.27 3.10 5.26
CA TRP A 310 -19.94 4.54 5.36
C TRP A 310 -20.51 5.22 6.60
N GLN A 311 -21.71 4.83 7.05
CA GLN A 311 -22.36 5.41 8.22
C GLN A 311 -21.83 4.76 9.51
N PRO A 312 -21.28 5.53 10.46
CA PRO A 312 -20.85 4.98 11.74
C PRO A 312 -22.03 4.70 12.67
N GLN A 313 -21.83 3.77 13.60
CA GLN A 313 -22.59 3.68 14.83
C GLN A 313 -22.58 5.02 15.58
N SER A 314 -23.60 5.27 16.40
CA SER A 314 -23.57 6.45 17.28
C SER A 314 -22.45 6.30 18.33
N ALA A 315 -21.87 7.42 18.74
CA ALA A 315 -20.89 7.48 19.83
C ALA A 315 -21.43 6.85 21.12
N GLU A 316 -22.73 7.01 21.41
CA GLU A 316 -23.40 6.32 22.51
C GLU A 316 -23.36 4.78 22.35
N GLN A 317 -23.59 4.27 21.15
CA GLN A 317 -23.56 2.84 20.90
C GLN A 317 -22.13 2.30 21.08
N VAL A 318 -21.11 3.01 20.60
CA VAL A 318 -19.70 2.65 20.83
C VAL A 318 -19.36 2.68 22.32
N TYR A 319 -19.83 3.69 23.07
CA TYR A 319 -19.67 3.77 24.51
C TYR A 319 -20.23 2.54 25.24
N LEU A 320 -21.43 2.08 24.86
CA LEU A 320 -22.10 0.92 25.47
C LEU A 320 -21.49 -0.41 25.04
N ASN A 321 -21.07 -0.52 23.77
CA ASN A 321 -20.61 -1.77 23.16
C ASN A 321 -19.13 -2.05 23.43
N HIS A 322 -18.31 -1.01 23.64
CA HIS A 322 -16.86 -1.12 23.78
C HIS A 322 -16.16 -1.71 22.54
N TYR A 323 -16.73 -1.52 21.35
CA TYR A 323 -16.10 -1.85 20.08
C TYR A 323 -16.62 -0.98 18.93
N GLY A 324 -15.86 -0.92 17.85
CA GLY A 324 -16.24 -0.27 16.60
C GLY A 324 -15.17 -0.43 15.53
N ASP A 325 -15.48 -0.07 14.30
CA ASP A 325 -14.54 0.02 13.20
C ASP A 325 -13.87 1.42 13.09
N CYS A 326 -13.26 1.74 11.95
CA CYS A 326 -12.50 2.98 11.79
C CYS A 326 -13.37 4.23 11.91
N LYS A 327 -14.57 4.22 11.33
CA LYS A 327 -15.52 5.33 11.39
C LYS A 327 -16.24 5.39 12.73
N ASP A 328 -16.53 4.24 13.34
CA ASP A 328 -17.15 4.17 14.67
C ASP A 328 -16.24 4.76 15.75
N LEU A 329 -14.99 4.28 15.81
CA LEU A 329 -14.01 4.72 16.80
C LEU A 329 -13.63 6.19 16.58
N SER A 330 -13.50 6.64 15.32
CA SER A 330 -13.28 8.05 15.01
C SER A 330 -14.46 8.92 15.42
N THR A 331 -15.70 8.46 15.20
CA THR A 331 -16.92 9.16 15.62
C THR A 331 -17.00 9.29 17.14
N TYR A 332 -16.67 8.21 17.87
CA TYR A 332 -16.59 8.23 19.33
C TYR A 332 -15.50 9.17 19.84
N MET A 333 -14.31 9.15 19.22
CA MET A 333 -13.22 10.07 19.57
C MET A 333 -13.64 11.54 19.38
N VAL A 334 -14.29 11.87 18.26
CA VAL A 334 -14.82 13.22 18.01
C VAL A 334 -15.84 13.61 19.08
N ALA A 335 -16.72 12.69 19.48
CA ALA A 335 -17.72 12.94 20.51
C ALA A 335 -17.09 13.22 21.90
N ILE A 336 -16.12 12.43 22.34
CA ILE A 336 -15.46 12.66 23.64
C ILE A 336 -14.58 13.91 23.63
N LEU A 337 -13.94 14.25 22.51
CA LEU A 337 -13.22 15.53 22.35
C LEU A 337 -14.16 16.73 22.39
N LYS A 338 -15.35 16.62 21.79
CA LYS A 338 -16.39 17.64 21.85
C LYS A 338 -16.83 17.91 23.30
N VAL A 339 -17.01 16.88 24.11
CA VAL A 339 -17.31 17.02 25.56
C VAL A 339 -16.18 17.76 26.29
N ALA A 340 -14.93 17.51 25.91
CA ALA A 340 -13.76 18.19 26.45
C ALA A 340 -13.60 19.66 25.98
N GLY A 341 -14.48 20.15 25.11
CA GLY A 341 -14.39 21.47 24.49
C GLY A 341 -13.33 21.57 23.40
N ILE A 342 -12.90 20.43 22.84
CA ILE A 342 -11.85 20.35 21.82
C ILE A 342 -12.50 20.13 20.46
N LYS A 343 -12.18 21.00 19.51
CA LYS A 343 -12.68 20.95 18.14
C LYS A 343 -11.97 19.82 17.39
N SER A 344 -12.73 18.94 16.75
CA SER A 344 -12.19 17.79 16.01
C SER A 344 -13.15 17.32 14.94
N TYR A 345 -12.63 16.69 13.89
CA TYR A 345 -13.38 16.29 12.71
C TYR A 345 -12.97 14.89 12.23
N PRO A 346 -13.90 14.07 11.71
CA PRO A 346 -13.53 12.91 10.92
C PRO A 346 -12.74 13.34 9.68
N ALA A 347 -11.76 12.53 9.29
CA ALA A 347 -10.99 12.70 8.08
C ALA A 347 -10.97 11.37 7.32
N LEU A 348 -11.53 11.37 6.12
CA LEU A 348 -11.53 10.20 5.24
C LEU A 348 -10.17 10.06 4.57
N ALA A 349 -9.61 8.86 4.59
CA ALA A 349 -8.28 8.56 4.11
C ALA A 349 -8.31 7.40 3.11
N LEU A 350 -7.50 7.51 2.05
CA LEU A 350 -7.12 6.38 1.21
C LEU A 350 -5.72 5.94 1.64
N THR A 351 -5.60 4.73 2.16
CA THR A 351 -4.31 4.18 2.58
C THR A 351 -3.40 3.95 1.37
N ARG A 352 -2.10 4.23 1.51
CA ARG A 352 -1.12 4.17 0.40
C ARG A 352 -0.97 2.80 -0.24
N ASP A 353 -1.31 1.72 0.47
CA ASP A 353 -1.35 0.37 -0.08
C ASP A 353 -2.55 0.10 -0.99
N LYS A 354 -3.57 0.98 -0.94
CA LYS A 354 -4.76 0.92 -1.80
C LYS A 354 -4.77 1.96 -2.92
N GLY A 355 -3.89 2.97 -2.87
CA GLY A 355 -3.76 3.93 -3.96
C GLY A 355 -3.43 5.34 -3.48
N ILE A 356 -3.78 6.33 -4.30
CA ILE A 356 -3.66 7.76 -4.01
C ILE A 356 -4.94 8.50 -4.37
N VAL A 357 -5.29 9.53 -3.60
CA VAL A 357 -6.48 10.34 -3.89
C VAL A 357 -6.27 11.16 -5.15
N TYR A 358 -7.19 11.01 -6.11
CA TYR A 358 -7.26 11.80 -7.33
C TYR A 358 -7.96 13.13 -7.07
N LEU A 359 -7.17 14.18 -6.83
CA LEU A 359 -7.66 15.47 -6.32
C LEU A 359 -8.66 16.16 -7.25
N GLU A 360 -8.56 15.94 -8.55
CA GLU A 360 -9.46 16.48 -9.57
C GLU A 360 -10.78 15.72 -9.70
N GLN A 361 -10.89 14.55 -9.06
CA GLN A 361 -12.03 13.65 -9.12
C GLN A 361 -12.69 13.55 -7.74
N PRO A 362 -13.57 14.47 -7.33
CA PRO A 362 -14.39 14.21 -6.16
C PRO A 362 -15.18 12.90 -6.35
N SER A 363 -15.06 11.94 -5.44
CA SER A 363 -15.77 10.65 -5.47
C SER A 363 -15.51 9.82 -4.19
N ASN A 364 -16.14 8.65 -4.11
CA ASN A 364 -15.90 7.67 -3.06
C ASN A 364 -14.56 6.93 -3.26
N GLN A 365 -13.46 7.54 -2.80
CA GLN A 365 -12.09 6.98 -2.94
C GLN A 365 -11.48 6.48 -1.63
N PHE A 366 -12.14 6.68 -0.50
CA PHE A 366 -11.52 6.48 0.81
C PHE A 366 -11.83 5.08 1.37
N ASN A 367 -10.86 4.47 2.03
CA ASN A 367 -10.99 3.15 2.65
C ASN A 367 -10.78 3.17 4.17
N HIS A 368 -10.54 4.34 4.76
CA HIS A 368 -10.25 4.49 6.19
C HIS A 368 -10.73 5.82 6.74
N VAL A 369 -10.95 5.90 8.06
CA VAL A 369 -11.37 7.14 8.75
C VAL A 369 -10.51 7.36 9.99
N ILE A 370 -9.96 8.58 10.10
CA ILE A 370 -9.16 9.06 11.24
C ILE A 370 -9.74 10.36 11.80
N VAL A 371 -9.12 10.93 12.85
CA VAL A 371 -9.56 12.21 13.42
C VAL A 371 -8.51 13.30 13.23
N PHE A 372 -8.97 14.44 12.69
CA PHE A 372 -8.24 15.68 12.58
C PHE A 372 -8.62 16.63 13.72
N VAL A 373 -7.63 17.10 14.48
CA VAL A 373 -7.79 18.03 15.60
C VAL A 373 -7.00 19.31 15.32
N PRO A 374 -7.64 20.39 14.85
CA PRO A 374 -6.98 21.67 14.66
C PRO A 374 -6.67 22.33 16.01
N LEU A 375 -5.43 22.76 16.21
CA LEU A 375 -4.98 23.59 17.34
C LEU A 375 -4.45 24.93 16.79
N ASP A 376 -4.18 25.90 17.67
CA ASP A 376 -3.84 27.27 17.24
C ASP A 376 -2.64 27.38 16.29
N ASN A 377 -1.57 26.61 16.55
CA ASN A 377 -0.33 26.63 15.76
C ASN A 377 0.12 25.22 15.33
N ASP A 378 -0.76 24.24 15.44
CA ASP A 378 -0.43 22.84 15.20
C ASP A 378 -1.69 22.04 14.85
N THR A 379 -1.49 20.80 14.44
CA THR A 379 -2.59 19.85 14.20
C THR A 379 -2.24 18.53 14.85
N VAL A 380 -3.22 17.89 15.48
CA VAL A 380 -3.08 16.51 15.96
C VAL A 380 -3.92 15.59 15.07
N TRP A 381 -3.32 14.49 14.63
CA TRP A 381 -3.99 13.46 13.86
C TRP A 381 -4.07 12.19 14.71
N LEU A 382 -5.25 11.59 14.83
CA LEU A 382 -5.49 10.43 15.68
C LEU A 382 -5.93 9.24 14.84
N GLU A 383 -5.08 8.21 14.81
CA GLU A 383 -5.42 6.89 14.28
C GLU A 383 -6.19 6.09 15.34
N CYS A 384 -7.52 6.06 15.24
CA CYS A 384 -8.36 5.55 16.32
C CYS A 384 -8.50 4.01 16.35
N THR A 385 -7.92 3.29 15.38
CA THR A 385 -8.03 1.83 15.29
C THR A 385 -6.88 1.08 15.93
N SER A 386 -5.76 1.75 16.21
CA SER A 386 -4.62 1.13 16.89
C SER A 386 -4.83 1.09 18.40
N ALA A 387 -4.58 -0.07 19.01
CA ALA A 387 -4.59 -0.24 20.46
C ALA A 387 -3.31 0.26 21.15
N TYR A 388 -2.23 0.52 20.38
CA TYR A 388 -0.89 0.72 20.92
C TYR A 388 -0.19 1.98 20.43
N ASN A 389 -0.62 2.58 19.32
CA ASN A 389 0.01 3.79 18.81
C ASN A 389 -0.11 4.93 19.82
N ASP A 390 0.86 5.83 19.80
CA ASP A 390 0.79 7.06 20.59
C ASP A 390 0.00 8.15 19.87
N MET A 391 -0.35 9.20 20.61
CA MET A 391 -1.07 10.34 20.06
C MET A 391 -0.21 11.01 18.96
N GLY A 392 -0.76 11.15 17.75
CA GLY A 392 -0.02 11.72 16.61
C GLY A 392 0.80 10.71 15.81
N ASP A 393 0.89 9.46 16.27
CA ASP A 393 1.57 8.39 15.53
C ASP A 393 0.67 7.85 14.42
N LEU A 394 0.99 8.26 13.19
CA LEU A 394 0.39 7.74 11.97
C LEU A 394 1.24 6.58 11.41
N PRO A 395 0.64 5.42 11.08
CA PRO A 395 1.32 4.41 10.29
C PRO A 395 1.61 4.94 8.88
N SER A 396 2.66 4.43 8.24
CA SER A 396 3.14 4.91 6.94
C SER A 396 2.11 4.82 5.82
N SER A 397 1.09 3.96 5.98
CA SER A 397 -0.03 3.86 5.05
C SER A 397 -0.91 5.12 5.03
N ILE A 398 -0.88 5.96 6.08
CA ILE A 398 -1.64 7.22 6.16
C ILE A 398 -0.76 8.44 6.44
N GLU A 399 0.56 8.32 6.27
CA GLU A 399 1.46 9.47 6.24
C GLU A 399 1.55 10.07 4.84
N GLU A 400 1.68 11.39 4.78
CA GLU A 400 1.84 12.13 3.52
C GLU A 400 0.72 11.90 2.49
N ILE A 401 -0.52 11.65 2.92
CA ILE A 401 -1.68 11.43 2.03
C ILE A 401 -2.66 12.59 2.11
N ASN A 402 -3.42 12.82 1.04
CA ASN A 402 -4.55 13.74 1.09
C ASN A 402 -5.73 13.05 1.77
N THR A 403 -6.31 13.71 2.76
CA THR A 403 -7.51 13.26 3.48
C THR A 403 -8.64 14.25 3.28
N LEU A 404 -9.88 13.78 3.17
CA LEU A 404 -11.04 14.66 3.16
C LEU A 404 -11.52 14.88 4.59
N VAL A 405 -11.23 16.04 5.15
CA VAL A 405 -11.70 16.46 6.47
C VAL A 405 -13.15 16.90 6.36
N ILE A 406 -14.03 16.22 7.11
CA ILE A 406 -15.46 16.49 7.18
C ILE A 406 -15.69 17.61 8.21
N GLY A 407 -15.38 18.84 7.81
CA GLY A 407 -15.58 20.01 8.65
C GLY A 407 -17.05 20.30 8.93
N GLU A 408 -17.30 21.17 9.91
CA GLU A 408 -18.65 21.51 10.38
C GLU A 408 -19.52 22.13 9.28
N TYR A 409 -18.91 22.98 8.45
CA TYR A 409 -19.60 23.73 7.39
C TYR A 409 -19.01 23.53 5.99
N LYS A 410 -17.82 22.92 5.88
CA LYS A 410 -17.18 22.60 4.61
C LYS A 410 -16.31 21.35 4.71
N GLY A 411 -16.20 20.61 3.62
CA GLY A 411 -15.18 19.60 3.35
C GLY A 411 -13.89 20.22 2.83
N GLU A 412 -12.74 19.70 3.27
CA GLU A 412 -11.44 20.14 2.76
C GLU A 412 -10.45 18.99 2.63
N LEU A 413 -9.71 18.98 1.53
CA LEU A 413 -8.57 18.09 1.37
C LEU A 413 -7.37 18.63 2.15
N ILE A 414 -6.96 17.90 3.18
CA ILE A 414 -5.80 18.25 4.02
C ILE A 414 -4.80 17.09 3.98
N LYS A 415 -3.53 17.42 3.75
CA LYS A 415 -2.45 16.43 3.72
C LYS A 415 -1.99 16.07 5.13
N THR A 416 -1.89 14.77 5.44
CA THR A 416 -1.31 14.31 6.70
C THR A 416 0.20 14.58 6.77
N PRO A 417 0.76 14.77 7.97
CA PRO A 417 2.20 14.92 8.13
C PRO A 417 2.94 13.61 7.80
N GLN A 418 4.25 13.72 7.61
CA GLN A 418 5.16 12.59 7.44
C GLN A 418 6.32 12.70 8.42
N LYS A 419 6.68 11.58 9.05
CA LYS A 419 7.89 11.51 9.86
C LYS A 419 9.14 11.58 8.99
N LYS A 420 10.15 12.29 9.47
CA LYS A 420 11.48 12.27 8.87
C LYS A 420 12.24 11.01 9.28
N SER A 421 13.31 10.68 8.54
CA SER A 421 14.17 9.51 8.81
C SER A 421 14.63 9.42 10.28
N TYR A 422 15.00 10.55 10.89
CA TYR A 422 15.46 10.57 12.29
C TYR A 422 14.37 10.27 13.33
N GLN A 423 13.09 10.35 12.95
CA GLN A 423 11.93 9.99 13.80
C GLN A 423 11.49 8.53 13.59
N ASN A 424 11.88 7.91 12.47
CA ASN A 424 11.66 6.50 12.17
C ASN A 424 12.97 5.75 12.40
N LYS A 425 13.32 5.52 13.67
CA LYS A 425 14.66 5.09 14.08
C LYS A 425 14.68 3.66 14.62
N TRP A 426 15.74 2.93 14.29
CA TRP A 426 16.12 1.64 14.86
C TRP A 426 17.54 1.76 15.37
N THR A 427 17.74 1.67 16.68
CA THR A 427 19.07 1.72 17.29
C THR A 427 19.33 0.44 18.06
N SER A 428 20.30 -0.35 17.63
CA SER A 428 20.68 -1.58 18.31
C SER A 428 22.06 -1.46 18.96
N THR A 429 22.20 -2.06 20.14
CA THR A 429 23.50 -2.32 20.78
C THR A 429 23.60 -3.81 21.01
N ILE A 430 24.58 -4.47 20.39
CA ILE A 430 24.81 -5.91 20.48
C ILE A 430 26.16 -6.17 21.15
N LYS A 431 26.17 -7.01 22.17
CA LYS A 431 27.38 -7.51 22.82
C LYS A 431 27.53 -9.00 22.55
N GLY A 432 28.62 -9.38 21.90
CA GLY A 432 28.88 -10.75 21.46
C GLY A 432 30.11 -11.35 22.13
N SER A 433 30.08 -12.66 22.38
CA SER A 433 31.23 -13.44 22.83
C SER A 433 31.30 -14.78 22.11
N PHE A 434 32.52 -15.19 21.73
CA PHE A 434 32.73 -16.48 21.06
C PHE A 434 32.42 -17.64 22.00
N TRP A 435 31.78 -18.67 21.45
CA TRP A 435 31.43 -19.90 22.15
C TRP A 435 31.80 -21.12 21.30
N GLY A 436 32.41 -22.13 21.94
CA GLY A 436 32.74 -23.39 21.28
C GLY A 436 33.62 -23.22 20.03
N ALA A 437 33.25 -23.89 18.94
CA ALA A 437 34.03 -24.00 17.71
C ALA A 437 33.76 -22.88 16.68
N GLY A 438 33.36 -21.68 17.13
CA GLY A 438 33.12 -20.51 16.26
C GLY A 438 31.70 -19.97 16.26
N ASP A 439 30.86 -20.38 17.22
CA ASP A 439 29.56 -19.76 17.45
C ASP A 439 29.74 -18.42 18.19
N LEU A 440 28.74 -17.55 18.09
CA LEU A 440 28.70 -16.30 18.86
C LEU A 440 27.44 -16.28 19.71
N LYS A 441 27.60 -16.20 21.03
CA LYS A 441 26.49 -15.83 21.93
C LYS A 441 26.40 -14.33 22.00
N PHE A 442 25.19 -13.78 21.97
CA PHE A 442 25.00 -12.34 22.04
C PHE A 442 23.81 -11.93 22.91
N GLU A 443 23.92 -10.73 23.44
CA GLU A 443 22.83 -9.98 24.08
C GLU A 443 22.65 -8.68 23.30
N ALA A 444 21.41 -8.28 23.05
CA ALA A 444 21.10 -7.05 22.34
C ALA A 444 20.00 -6.25 23.03
N VAL A 445 20.14 -4.92 22.92
CA VAL A 445 19.07 -3.97 23.23
C VAL A 445 18.78 -3.15 21.98
N ILE A 446 17.52 -3.10 21.56
CA ILE A 446 17.03 -2.37 20.41
C ILE A 446 16.04 -1.29 20.91
N TYR A 447 16.21 -0.07 20.42
CA TYR A 447 15.29 1.05 20.62
C TYR A 447 14.67 1.39 19.28
N THR A 448 13.34 1.42 19.20
CA THR A 448 12.63 1.84 17.99
C THR A 448 11.65 2.98 18.23
N SER A 449 11.51 3.84 17.21
CA SER A 449 10.54 4.94 17.18
C SER A 449 9.89 5.09 15.81
N GLY A 450 8.82 5.87 15.76
CA GLY A 450 8.06 6.13 14.53
C GLY A 450 7.51 4.86 13.89
N ASN A 451 7.57 4.76 12.56
CA ASN A 451 7.04 3.62 11.82
C ASN A 451 7.77 2.30 12.11
N GLN A 452 9.03 2.35 12.56
CA GLN A 452 9.74 1.14 12.99
C GLN A 452 9.19 0.63 14.33
N LYS A 453 8.80 1.52 15.25
CA LYS A 453 8.04 1.15 16.45
C LYS A 453 6.67 0.57 16.10
N ILE A 454 5.88 1.27 15.27
CA ILE A 454 4.53 0.83 14.88
C ILE A 454 4.57 -0.58 14.26
N TYR A 455 5.51 -0.83 13.35
CA TYR A 455 5.70 -2.15 12.75
C TYR A 455 5.95 -3.23 13.80
N LEU A 456 6.83 -2.98 14.77
CA LEU A 456 7.14 -3.95 15.82
C LEU A 456 5.99 -4.13 16.82
N ARG A 457 5.37 -3.06 17.32
CA ARG A 457 4.24 -3.15 18.28
C ARG A 457 3.06 -3.91 17.72
N ASN A 458 2.71 -3.69 16.45
CA ASN A 458 1.57 -4.37 15.83
C ASN A 458 1.79 -5.88 15.68
N ASN A 459 3.04 -6.34 15.60
CA ASN A 459 3.36 -7.76 15.46
C ASN A 459 3.75 -8.43 16.80
N LEU A 460 4.18 -7.65 17.80
CA LEU A 460 4.63 -8.14 19.11
C LEU A 460 3.56 -7.94 20.19
N VAL A 461 2.61 -8.88 20.25
CA VAL A 461 1.38 -8.71 21.03
C VAL A 461 1.52 -9.16 22.49
N ARG A 462 2.33 -10.18 22.78
CA ARG A 462 2.30 -10.87 24.10
C ARG A 462 3.59 -10.80 24.91
N SER A 463 4.70 -10.37 24.31
CA SER A 463 6.05 -10.38 24.88
C SER A 463 6.51 -11.78 25.33
N ASN A 464 7.67 -12.21 24.85
CA ASN A 464 8.25 -13.55 25.10
C ASN A 464 7.35 -14.75 24.75
N SER A 465 6.37 -14.57 23.87
CA SER A 465 5.66 -15.72 23.31
C SER A 465 6.52 -16.42 22.25
N LYS A 466 6.24 -17.71 22.00
CA LYS A 466 6.92 -18.46 20.94
C LYS A 466 6.78 -17.77 19.57
N ASP A 467 5.62 -17.16 19.32
CA ASP A 467 5.33 -16.46 18.08
C ASP A 467 6.13 -15.16 17.97
N ASP A 468 6.27 -14.39 19.07
CA ASP A 468 7.12 -13.19 19.11
C ASP A 468 8.60 -13.54 18.84
N ILE A 469 9.10 -14.64 19.41
CA ILE A 469 10.46 -15.13 19.16
C ILE A 469 10.64 -15.52 17.69
N LEU A 470 9.66 -16.21 17.10
CA LEU A 470 9.70 -16.58 15.68
C LEU A 470 9.66 -15.36 14.77
N PHE A 471 8.81 -14.39 15.06
CA PHE A 471 8.73 -13.12 14.34
C PHE A 471 10.05 -12.35 14.40
N MET A 472 10.62 -12.16 15.59
CA MET A 472 11.91 -11.47 15.73
C MET A 472 13.05 -12.24 15.07
N ASN A 473 13.02 -13.57 15.08
CA ASN A 473 13.98 -14.37 14.31
C ASN A 473 13.84 -14.08 12.81
N ASP A 474 12.64 -14.02 12.25
CA ASP A 474 12.43 -13.68 10.83
C ASP A 474 12.95 -12.27 10.49
N VAL A 475 12.58 -11.27 11.32
CA VAL A 475 13.03 -9.88 11.16
C VAL A 475 14.55 -9.76 11.17
N LEU A 476 15.23 -10.42 12.12
CA LEU A 476 16.68 -10.28 12.31
C LEU A 476 17.51 -11.23 11.42
N SER A 477 16.97 -12.38 11.04
CA SER A 477 17.68 -13.41 10.25
C SER A 477 17.39 -13.35 8.75
N ARG A 478 16.58 -12.40 8.28
CA ARG A 478 16.16 -12.22 6.87
C ARG A 478 17.29 -12.41 5.85
N ASN A 479 18.48 -11.90 6.17
CA ASN A 479 19.65 -11.98 5.29
C ASN A 479 20.63 -13.12 5.65
N TYR A 480 20.55 -13.73 6.84
CA TYR A 480 21.44 -14.81 7.29
C TYR A 480 20.77 -15.78 8.28
N SER A 481 20.60 -17.04 7.87
CA SER A 481 19.72 -18.04 8.50
C SER A 481 20.26 -18.80 9.72
N ASN A 482 21.45 -18.45 10.24
CA ASN A 482 22.04 -19.17 11.38
C ASN A 482 21.88 -18.44 12.73
N LEU A 483 21.14 -17.33 12.76
CA LEU A 483 20.81 -16.60 13.98
C LEU A 483 19.58 -17.22 14.63
N SER A 484 19.66 -17.45 15.95
CA SER A 484 18.53 -17.88 16.76
C SER A 484 18.42 -17.07 18.04
N ILE A 485 17.20 -16.62 18.35
CA ILE A 485 16.84 -15.95 19.59
C ILE A 485 16.39 -17.00 20.61
N SER A 486 16.94 -16.93 21.82
CA SER A 486 16.61 -17.83 22.94
C SER A 486 15.75 -17.17 24.01
N ASP A 487 15.85 -15.85 24.17
CA ASP A 487 15.04 -15.08 25.11
C ASP A 487 14.74 -13.70 24.53
N PHE A 488 13.56 -13.19 24.82
CA PHE A 488 13.04 -11.94 24.26
C PHE A 488 12.11 -11.25 25.26
N ASN A 489 12.33 -9.98 25.51
CA ASN A 489 11.45 -9.12 26.29
C ASN A 489 11.25 -7.79 25.56
N SER A 490 10.08 -7.19 25.73
CA SER A 490 9.77 -5.89 25.16
C SER A 490 8.96 -5.03 26.12
N GLU A 491 9.28 -3.74 26.16
CA GLU A 491 8.66 -2.75 27.04
C GLU A 491 8.51 -1.40 26.32
N GLU A 492 7.48 -0.64 26.70
CA GLU A 492 7.36 0.77 26.29
C GLU A 492 8.18 1.64 27.25
N SER A 493 8.88 2.63 26.71
CA SER A 493 9.60 3.61 27.53
C SER A 493 8.63 4.42 28.40
N GLU A 494 8.87 4.50 29.70
CA GLU A 494 8.14 5.38 30.61
C GLU A 494 8.49 6.88 30.39
N LYS A 495 9.51 7.18 29.59
CA LYS A 495 9.92 8.55 29.28
C LYS A 495 9.14 9.11 28.11
N VAL A 496 8.30 10.11 28.41
CA VAL A 496 7.49 10.88 27.44
C VAL A 496 8.34 11.51 26.31
N GLU A 497 9.61 11.80 26.56
CA GLU A 497 10.46 12.50 25.59
C GLU A 497 10.99 11.63 24.43
N THR A 498 11.08 10.31 24.60
CA THR A 498 11.56 9.43 23.52
C THR A 498 10.49 8.50 22.98
N GLU A 499 9.46 8.15 23.77
CA GLU A 499 8.41 7.19 23.44
C GLU A 499 8.94 5.92 22.73
N ASP A 500 10.19 5.54 23.00
CA ASP A 500 10.83 4.42 22.31
C ASP A 500 10.16 3.12 22.73
N TYR A 501 10.06 2.18 21.80
CA TYR A 501 9.81 0.79 22.12
C TYR A 501 11.13 0.05 22.28
N ILE A 502 11.31 -0.56 23.45
CA ILE A 502 12.57 -1.15 23.87
C ILE A 502 12.43 -2.66 23.78
N ILE A 503 13.34 -3.30 23.05
CA ILE A 503 13.43 -4.75 22.92
C ILE A 503 14.76 -5.21 23.49
N ARG A 504 14.72 -6.23 24.35
CA ARG A 504 15.89 -6.90 24.91
C ARG A 504 15.84 -8.35 24.48
N LEU A 505 16.93 -8.86 23.93
CA LEU A 505 16.98 -10.24 23.49
C LEU A 505 18.35 -10.86 23.69
N THR A 506 18.35 -12.18 23.84
CA THR A 506 19.57 -13.00 23.87
C THR A 506 19.47 -14.08 22.79
N GLY A 507 20.61 -14.44 22.22
CA GLY A 507 20.62 -15.42 21.15
C GLY A 507 22.00 -15.97 20.83
N MET A 508 22.03 -16.79 19.79
CA MET A 508 23.23 -17.40 19.25
C MET A 508 23.28 -17.23 17.74
N TYR A 509 24.43 -16.83 17.21
CA TYR A 509 24.75 -16.93 15.81
C TYR A 509 25.61 -18.19 15.63
N SER A 510 24.97 -19.24 15.11
CA SER A 510 25.63 -20.52 14.87
C SER A 510 26.58 -20.43 13.68
N ARG A 511 27.76 -21.04 13.78
CA ARG A 511 28.80 -20.96 12.74
C ARG A 511 29.11 -19.51 12.33
N PHE A 512 29.09 -18.59 13.31
CA PHE A 512 29.42 -17.18 13.10
C PHE A 512 30.79 -17.02 12.43
N VAL A 513 31.74 -17.84 12.88
CA VAL A 513 32.94 -18.22 12.13
C VAL A 513 32.87 -19.72 11.88
N PRO A 514 33.01 -20.21 10.63
CA PRO A 514 32.87 -21.64 10.32
C PRO A 514 33.87 -22.55 11.06
N GLN A 515 35.09 -22.06 11.33
CA GLN A 515 36.13 -22.79 12.05
C GLN A 515 37.16 -21.85 12.70
N MET A 516 37.59 -22.18 13.92
CA MET A 516 38.62 -21.46 14.68
C MET A 516 40.04 -21.95 14.31
N ASN A 517 40.58 -21.46 13.19
CA ASN A 517 41.92 -21.83 12.67
C ASN A 517 42.98 -20.75 13.02
N ASP A 518 44.21 -20.88 12.48
CA ASP A 518 45.29 -19.89 12.70
C ASP A 518 44.91 -18.47 12.29
N ARG A 519 43.99 -18.33 11.33
CA ARG A 519 43.36 -17.06 10.94
C ARG A 519 41.85 -17.23 10.87
N ILE A 520 41.13 -16.24 11.36
CA ILE A 520 39.67 -16.18 11.30
C ILE A 520 39.19 -14.83 10.78
N PHE A 521 38.04 -14.84 10.12
CA PHE A 521 37.43 -13.67 9.52
C PHE A 521 36.10 -13.39 10.18
N VAL A 522 36.02 -12.27 10.89
CA VAL A 522 34.85 -11.90 11.69
C VAL A 522 34.11 -10.77 10.99
N ASN A 523 32.95 -11.05 10.42
CA ASN A 523 32.03 -10.01 9.94
C ASN A 523 31.21 -9.52 11.15
N PRO A 524 31.35 -8.26 11.57
CA PRO A 524 30.67 -7.77 12.77
C PRO A 524 29.20 -7.40 12.54
N GLY A 525 28.69 -7.41 11.29
CA GLY A 525 27.31 -7.09 10.98
C GLY A 525 26.36 -8.22 11.38
N ILE A 526 25.76 -8.10 12.57
CA ILE A 526 24.80 -9.07 13.12
C ILE A 526 23.36 -8.73 12.70
N PHE A 527 22.94 -7.47 12.83
CA PHE A 527 21.61 -6.98 12.43
C PHE A 527 21.69 -6.02 11.24
N ASN A 528 20.55 -5.81 10.56
CA ASN A 528 20.29 -4.82 9.49
C ASN A 528 21.29 -4.77 8.32
N ARG A 529 22.19 -5.74 8.25
CA ARG A 529 23.17 -5.93 7.19
C ARG A 529 22.44 -6.14 5.87
N LYS A 530 22.85 -5.44 4.81
CA LYS A 530 22.32 -5.63 3.45
C LYS A 530 23.00 -6.79 2.74
N SER A 531 22.24 -7.46 1.88
CA SER A 531 22.69 -8.56 1.03
C SER A 531 22.22 -8.38 -0.41
N GLU A 532 22.60 -9.29 -1.31
CA GLU A 532 22.10 -9.30 -2.69
C GLU A 532 20.56 -9.38 -2.77
N ARG A 533 19.87 -9.82 -1.70
CA ARG A 533 18.40 -9.81 -1.62
C ARG A 533 17.80 -8.41 -1.47
N ASP A 534 18.60 -7.43 -1.04
CA ASP A 534 18.17 -6.04 -0.87
C ASP A 534 18.41 -5.21 -2.15
N LEU A 535 19.20 -5.73 -3.10
CA LEU A 535 19.40 -5.11 -4.40
C LEU A 535 18.13 -5.32 -5.25
N PRO A 536 17.57 -4.28 -5.90
CA PRO A 536 16.45 -4.47 -6.81
C PRO A 536 16.79 -5.48 -7.91
N LYS A 537 15.85 -6.33 -8.29
CA LYS A 537 16.07 -7.32 -9.37
C LYS A 537 16.24 -6.68 -10.75
N GLU A 538 15.60 -5.53 -10.97
CA GLU A 538 15.63 -4.87 -12.28
C GLU A 538 16.97 -4.17 -12.50
N GLU A 539 17.79 -4.67 -13.42
CA GLU A 539 19.02 -3.98 -13.81
C GLU A 539 18.73 -2.56 -14.33
N ILE A 540 19.74 -1.68 -14.27
CA ILE A 540 19.65 -0.26 -14.63
C ILE A 540 18.95 -0.02 -15.99
N SER A 541 19.23 -0.82 -17.00
CA SER A 541 18.67 -0.67 -18.35
C SER A 541 17.22 -1.17 -18.47
N LYS A 542 16.74 -1.97 -17.52
CA LYS A 542 15.43 -2.62 -17.54
C LYS A 542 14.38 -1.85 -16.77
N ARG A 543 14.77 -1.12 -15.71
CA ARG A 543 13.87 -0.33 -14.87
C ARG A 543 13.03 0.65 -15.67
N LYS A 544 11.72 0.65 -15.45
CA LYS A 544 10.75 1.56 -16.09
C LYS A 544 10.10 2.52 -15.12
N TYR A 545 10.05 2.20 -13.82
CA TYR A 545 9.38 3.04 -12.83
C TYR A 545 10.34 3.62 -11.78
N PRO A 546 9.98 4.73 -11.12
CA PRO A 546 10.67 5.22 -9.93
C PRO A 546 10.79 4.16 -8.83
N VAL A 547 11.67 4.40 -7.87
CA VAL A 547 11.78 3.57 -6.65
C VAL A 547 11.00 4.26 -5.53
N TYR A 548 10.11 3.50 -4.91
CA TYR A 548 9.23 3.94 -3.84
C TYR A 548 9.42 3.08 -2.58
N PHE A 549 9.66 3.75 -1.45
CA PHE A 549 9.69 3.15 -0.12
C PHE A 549 8.51 3.65 0.70
N LYS A 550 8.04 2.84 1.66
CA LYS A 550 6.89 3.21 2.49
C LYS A 550 7.12 4.48 3.31
N TYR A 551 8.33 4.67 3.86
CA TYR A 551 8.70 5.82 4.67
C TYR A 551 10.23 5.95 4.75
N PRO A 552 10.78 7.16 5.01
CA PRO A 552 12.20 7.36 5.29
C PRO A 552 12.55 6.82 6.69
N PHE A 553 13.73 6.22 6.88
CA PHE A 553 14.11 5.59 8.16
C PHE A 553 15.62 5.65 8.42
N LYS A 554 16.03 5.40 9.66
CA LYS A 554 17.43 5.36 10.08
C LYS A 554 17.74 4.18 10.98
N ASP A 555 18.63 3.32 10.52
CA ASP A 555 19.15 2.18 11.27
C ASP A 555 20.56 2.49 11.79
N ILE A 556 20.80 2.22 13.07
CA ILE A 556 22.10 2.35 13.72
C ILE A 556 22.37 1.06 14.50
N ASP A 557 23.46 0.37 14.18
CA ASP A 557 23.89 -0.83 14.91
C ASP A 557 25.26 -0.60 15.53
N THR A 558 25.35 -0.77 16.85
CA THR A 558 26.61 -0.79 17.59
C THR A 558 26.89 -2.20 18.05
N VAL A 559 27.94 -2.82 17.52
CA VAL A 559 28.33 -4.19 17.81
C VAL A 559 29.66 -4.20 18.55
N VAL A 560 29.70 -4.89 19.68
CA VAL A 560 30.89 -5.07 20.51
C VAL A 560 31.13 -6.57 20.66
N ILE A 561 32.17 -7.10 20.03
CA ILE A 561 32.52 -8.53 20.09
C ILE A 561 33.83 -8.70 20.86
N ALA A 562 33.79 -9.43 21.97
CA ALA A 562 34.99 -9.77 22.73
C ALA A 562 35.94 -10.62 21.87
N LEU A 563 37.22 -10.22 21.84
CA LEU A 563 38.25 -10.92 21.08
C LEU A 563 38.47 -12.33 21.66
N PRO A 564 38.46 -13.39 20.84
CA PRO A 564 38.56 -14.76 21.34
C PRO A 564 39.93 -15.03 21.98
N LEU A 565 39.93 -15.82 23.06
CA LEU A 565 41.15 -16.16 23.78
C LEU A 565 42.21 -16.76 22.85
N GLY A 566 43.45 -16.25 22.94
CA GLY A 566 44.57 -16.72 22.14
C GLY A 566 44.63 -16.15 20.73
N TYR A 567 43.80 -15.16 20.38
CA TYR A 567 43.91 -14.41 19.14
C TYR A 567 44.41 -12.98 19.39
N THR A 568 44.89 -12.35 18.33
CA THR A 568 45.14 -10.90 18.20
C THR A 568 44.58 -10.41 16.88
N MET A 569 44.31 -9.11 16.79
CA MET A 569 43.87 -8.50 15.53
C MET A 569 45.06 -8.40 14.57
N GLU A 570 44.97 -9.07 13.42
CA GLU A 570 45.95 -8.97 12.34
C GLU A 570 45.65 -7.76 11.44
N SER A 571 44.38 -7.56 11.10
CA SER A 571 43.93 -6.37 10.37
C SER A 571 42.47 -6.02 10.65
N LYS A 572 42.14 -4.74 10.46
CA LYS A 572 40.78 -4.21 10.53
C LYS A 572 40.32 -3.70 9.16
N PRO A 573 39.01 -3.73 8.86
CA PRO A 573 38.47 -3.08 7.69
C PRO A 573 38.71 -1.57 7.68
N GLN A 574 38.60 -0.97 6.49
CA GLN A 574 38.54 0.48 6.35
C GLN A 574 37.16 0.98 6.77
N ASN A 575 37.13 2.19 7.35
CA ASN A 575 35.86 2.88 7.59
C ASN A 575 35.36 3.42 6.24
N HIS A 576 34.05 3.34 6.03
CA HIS A 576 33.42 3.85 4.82
C HIS A 576 32.34 4.87 5.18
N SER A 577 32.18 5.88 4.34
CA SER A 577 31.07 6.82 4.41
C SER A 577 30.69 7.21 2.98
N ILE A 578 29.42 7.06 2.64
CA ILE A 578 28.86 7.46 1.36
C ILE A 578 27.54 8.19 1.61
N GLU A 579 27.39 9.35 0.98
CA GLU A 579 26.22 10.21 1.12
C GLU A 579 25.65 10.54 -0.26
N LYS A 580 24.33 10.46 -0.35
CA LYS A 580 23.51 10.79 -1.51
C LYS A 580 22.32 11.62 -1.06
N SER A 581 21.66 12.30 -2.00
CA SER A 581 20.47 13.11 -1.68
C SER A 581 19.29 12.28 -1.15
N PHE A 582 19.26 10.98 -1.48
CA PHE A 582 18.19 10.05 -1.11
C PHE A 582 18.56 9.12 0.05
N ALA A 583 19.84 8.90 0.34
CA ALA A 583 20.29 7.98 1.38
C ALA A 583 21.74 8.26 1.83
N SER A 584 22.10 7.79 3.03
CA SER A 584 23.49 7.77 3.50
C SER A 584 23.84 6.44 4.17
N TYR A 585 25.12 6.11 4.17
CA TYR A 585 25.65 4.93 4.84
C TYR A 585 27.04 5.21 5.41
N SER A 586 27.30 4.72 6.62
CA SER A 586 28.63 4.73 7.21
C SER A 586 28.94 3.47 8.02
N THR A 587 30.22 3.13 8.07
CA THR A 587 30.77 2.09 8.94
C THR A 587 32.05 2.55 9.63
N GLU A 588 32.15 2.23 10.91
CA GLU A 588 33.33 2.47 11.72
C GLU A 588 33.81 1.16 12.35
N PHE A 589 35.11 0.89 12.27
CA PHE A 589 35.74 -0.29 12.83
C PHE A 589 36.90 0.12 13.75
N GLU A 590 36.82 -0.29 15.02
CA GLU A 590 37.82 -0.01 16.05
C GLU A 590 38.14 -1.30 16.83
N LEU A 591 39.40 -1.42 17.28
CA LEU A 591 39.75 -2.34 18.38
C LEU A 591 39.91 -1.48 19.62
N ARG A 592 38.99 -1.64 20.59
CA ARG A 592 39.04 -0.92 21.87
C ARG A 592 39.36 -1.93 22.96
N ASP A 593 40.54 -1.81 23.55
CA ASP A 593 41.10 -2.79 24.49
C ASP A 593 41.14 -4.21 23.90
N LYS A 594 40.19 -5.07 24.28
CA LYS A 594 40.04 -6.45 23.78
C LYS A 594 38.71 -6.67 23.06
N ASP A 595 38.04 -5.60 22.66
CA ASP A 595 36.75 -5.67 21.98
C ASP A 595 36.85 -5.14 20.55
N LEU A 596 36.30 -5.92 19.62
CA LEU A 596 36.04 -5.49 18.25
C LEU A 596 34.78 -4.64 18.27
N VAL A 597 34.92 -3.34 18.02
CA VAL A 597 33.81 -2.39 17.97
C VAL A 597 33.49 -2.07 16.51
N TYR A 598 32.21 -2.19 16.17
CA TYR A 598 31.66 -1.90 14.86
C TYR A 598 30.43 -1.02 15.02
N VAL A 599 30.42 0.12 14.33
CA VAL A 599 29.23 0.98 14.24
C VAL A 599 28.80 1.05 12.79
N ARG A 600 27.53 0.77 12.52
CA ARG A 600 26.88 0.87 11.21
C ARG A 600 25.77 1.89 11.28
N THR A 601 25.72 2.82 10.33
CA THR A 601 24.56 3.68 10.12
C THR A 601 24.08 3.53 8.68
N PHE A 602 22.78 3.27 8.48
CA PHE A 602 22.12 3.32 7.19
C PHE A 602 20.90 4.22 7.31
N GLU A 603 20.78 5.23 6.47
CA GLU A 603 19.67 6.17 6.50
C GLU A 603 19.06 6.32 5.11
N GLN A 604 17.77 6.00 4.99
CA GLN A 604 16.96 6.31 3.82
C GLN A 604 16.29 7.66 4.06
N ILE A 605 16.73 8.70 3.35
CA ILE A 605 16.31 10.10 3.56
C ILE A 605 15.01 10.40 2.80
N LYS A 606 14.88 9.86 1.58
CA LYS A 606 13.71 10.05 0.71
C LYS A 606 12.93 8.75 0.56
N ASN A 607 11.61 8.83 0.54
CA ASN A 607 10.72 7.71 0.22
C ASN A 607 10.48 7.54 -1.30
N HIS A 608 10.81 8.56 -2.12
CA HIS A 608 10.65 8.51 -3.58
C HIS A 608 11.96 8.88 -4.27
N ILE A 609 12.46 7.99 -5.13
CA ILE A 609 13.66 8.18 -5.95
C ILE A 609 13.24 8.16 -7.42
N PRO A 610 13.31 9.30 -8.13
CA PRO A 610 12.98 9.39 -9.55
C PRO A 610 13.76 8.41 -10.44
N LEU A 611 13.16 8.00 -11.57
CA LEU A 611 13.77 7.03 -12.49
C LEU A 611 15.18 7.44 -12.98
N ASN A 612 15.42 8.73 -13.19
CA ASN A 612 16.74 9.24 -13.61
C ASN A 612 17.83 9.13 -12.51
N GLU A 613 17.44 9.01 -11.23
CA GLU A 613 18.35 8.75 -10.11
C GLU A 613 18.54 7.24 -9.83
N TYR A 614 17.78 6.36 -10.49
CA TYR A 614 17.87 4.91 -10.30
C TYR A 614 19.28 4.32 -10.49
N PRO A 615 20.07 4.71 -11.52
CA PRO A 615 21.43 4.21 -11.67
C PRO A 615 22.31 4.53 -10.46
N GLU A 616 22.12 5.70 -9.85
CA GLU A 616 22.87 6.12 -8.66
C GLU A 616 22.42 5.33 -7.42
N PHE A 617 21.11 5.13 -7.24
CA PHE A 617 20.55 4.29 -6.18
C PHE A 617 21.03 2.83 -6.27
N TYR A 618 20.95 2.22 -7.45
CA TYR A 618 21.39 0.84 -7.67
C TYR A 618 22.87 0.67 -7.33
N ASN A 619 23.73 1.58 -7.78
CA ASN A 619 25.15 1.55 -7.47
C ASN A 619 25.45 1.85 -5.99
N PHE A 620 24.68 2.74 -5.36
CA PHE A 620 24.75 2.98 -3.91
C PHE A 620 24.46 1.69 -3.13
N MET A 621 23.37 0.98 -3.45
CA MET A 621 23.03 -0.28 -2.80
C MET A 621 24.09 -1.36 -3.01
N LYS A 622 24.68 -1.46 -4.22
CA LYS A 622 25.83 -2.36 -4.45
C LYS A 622 27.02 -2.03 -3.55
N GLN A 623 27.36 -0.75 -3.40
CA GLN A 623 28.44 -0.33 -2.50
C GLN A 623 28.14 -0.67 -1.04
N VAL A 624 26.91 -0.42 -0.59
CA VAL A 624 26.48 -0.80 0.77
C VAL A 624 26.62 -2.30 0.99
N ILE A 625 26.17 -3.13 0.05
CA ILE A 625 26.28 -4.59 0.12
C ILE A 625 27.74 -5.05 0.18
N GLU A 626 28.63 -4.42 -0.60
CA GLU A 626 30.07 -4.71 -0.56
C GLU A 626 30.71 -4.29 0.77
N PHE A 627 30.40 -3.09 1.28
CA PHE A 627 30.92 -2.63 2.57
C PHE A 627 30.40 -3.47 3.74
N ASP A 628 29.14 -3.92 3.69
CA ASP A 628 28.55 -4.83 4.66
C ASP A 628 29.20 -6.23 4.63
N LYS A 629 30.00 -6.60 3.61
CA LYS A 629 30.80 -7.84 3.58
C LYS A 629 32.12 -7.75 4.35
N ALA A 630 32.53 -6.57 4.82
CA ALA A 630 33.79 -6.33 5.52
C ALA A 630 34.00 -7.25 6.73
N LYS A 631 35.26 -7.64 6.99
CA LYS A 631 35.62 -8.57 8.07
C LYS A 631 36.91 -8.15 8.78
N PHE A 632 36.92 -8.21 10.10
CA PHE A 632 38.17 -8.23 10.86
C PHE A 632 38.93 -9.53 10.55
N VAL A 633 40.25 -9.45 10.53
CA VAL A 633 41.12 -10.63 10.45
C VAL A 633 41.82 -10.78 11.78
N LEU A 634 41.56 -11.90 12.46
CA LEU A 634 42.24 -12.24 13.71
C LEU A 634 43.19 -13.41 13.46
N LYS A 635 44.37 -13.35 14.07
CA LYS A 635 45.40 -14.37 14.00
C LYS A 635 45.65 -14.97 15.37
N ARG A 636 45.85 -16.29 15.42
CA ARG A 636 46.22 -16.99 16.65
C ARG A 636 47.64 -16.59 17.09
N ASN A 637 47.80 -16.29 18.37
CA ASN A 637 49.06 -15.90 19.00
C ASN A 637 50.10 -17.01 18.97
#